data_AF-A0A926YAB7-F1
#
_entry.id   AF-A0A926YAB7-F1
#
_cell.length_a   1.000
_cell.length_b   1.000
_cell.length_c   1.000
_cell.angle_alpha   90.00
_cell.angle_beta   90.00
_cell.angle_gamma   90.00
#
_symmetry.space_group_name_H-M   'P 1'
#
loop_
_entity.id
_entity.type
_entity.pdbx_description
1 polymer ?
#
loop_
_entity_poly.entity_id
_entity_poly.type
_entity_poly.pdbx_seq_one_letter_code
_entity_poly.pdbx_strand_id
1 'polypeptide(L)'
;MLTNSGGDNSLSTAKGLNITPTTKTFADYVGVLDANDYYSFTLSGRSSFNLGLDGLSADADVAILNSTGELIASSTQRGTTAEIINTDLDSGSFYIHVYSHVGEAVYNLSLSANSAPSSLQFNTSKSSYKTGESVSLASAWVYDKNGYSDLSKIDFWLQKDGGAWQDISDATSFTAYSGDANWGGFTYDLSGLSIGKYQLWATAYDASGAFSNSVQKEFSVVENIKPSSLQFNISKSTYTPGETVSLTDAWVYDGNGFSDLSKVDVWLQKDGGAWQDISDATSFTPYSGDANWGGFNYSLANLAIGNYQLWAVAYDSSGTYSDSVQKGFSIGDWFDQNIQDASLRVEGRSRFADGSLDRNDMIAIFTDAKDGSVVDATELTDLRTLVSNTSYIAIPDYVRVLSNKIANGNTANAYYQGGALGNLYAGSSDTHLENLINKWFRGSDRPTAPSGFTMTYEYNSGSLFGSDGTFSYTDIIQGYLGDCYFLAALGANAVQRPSTISNMFIDNGDGTFTVRLYGQNGGTVTTAADYVTVDRYLPTNVSDGIYSGQIFANYDNANVGLWVGLAEKAYSQFAEQGLTQSIAESNGYVPNSYGSIETGWSFRVMPSISGINGGYYSDINYTNFGNYLGSFLSLSDIASKIASGVAIVGGTIAKPSDNSPDVDPKSGIVYSHEYIILSADTTTGMLTMYNPWADTSAETGDNAGYKTISYNDFKTYFNLVQVA
;
A
#
# COMPACT_ATOMS: atom_id res chain seq x y z
N MET A 1 -17.20 -51.21 86.94
CA MET A 1 -16.94 -50.20 87.97
C MET A 1 -16.52 -48.93 87.26
N LEU A 2 -17.48 -48.04 87.00
CA LEU A 2 -17.18 -46.68 86.58
C LEU A 2 -16.66 -45.95 87.83
N THR A 3 -15.48 -45.35 87.75
CA THR A 3 -14.83 -44.68 88.88
C THR A 3 -15.23 -43.22 88.90
N ASN A 4 -15.74 -42.74 90.04
CA ASN A 4 -16.01 -41.35 90.41
C ASN A 4 -15.22 -40.34 89.55
N SER A 5 -15.92 -39.66 88.65
CA SER A 5 -15.39 -38.55 87.88
C SER A 5 -16.02 -37.26 88.41
N GLY A 6 -15.86 -36.97 89.71
CA GLY A 6 -16.38 -35.78 90.39
C GLY A 6 -15.85 -34.42 89.90
N GLY A 7 -15.49 -34.33 88.61
CA GLY A 7 -15.06 -33.17 87.89
C GLY A 7 -16.20 -32.39 87.22
N ASP A 8 -17.43 -32.87 87.08
CA ASP A 8 -18.54 -32.20 86.38
C ASP A 8 -19.76 -31.86 87.27
N ASN A 9 -19.58 -31.85 88.58
CA ASN A 9 -20.63 -31.56 89.57
C ASN A 9 -21.05 -30.08 89.69
N SER A 10 -20.64 -29.21 88.75
CA SER A 10 -21.00 -27.79 88.76
C SER A 10 -21.05 -27.18 87.36
N LEU A 11 -21.78 -26.07 87.19
CA LEU A 11 -21.80 -25.31 85.94
C LEU A 11 -20.38 -24.93 85.45
N SER A 12 -19.49 -24.52 86.36
CA SER A 12 -18.11 -24.12 86.02
C SER A 12 -17.21 -25.27 85.54
N THR A 13 -17.62 -26.50 85.82
CA THR A 13 -16.83 -27.69 85.50
C THR A 13 -17.56 -28.62 84.53
N ALA A 14 -18.64 -28.12 83.91
CA ALA A 14 -19.50 -28.87 83.02
C ALA A 14 -18.76 -29.40 81.78
N LYS A 15 -19.03 -30.66 81.42
CA LYS A 15 -18.43 -31.33 80.26
C LYS A 15 -18.99 -30.76 78.95
N GLY A 16 -18.12 -30.12 78.16
CA GLY A 16 -18.49 -29.53 76.87
C GLY A 16 -18.89 -30.57 75.83
N LEU A 17 -20.07 -30.40 75.23
CA LEU A 17 -20.63 -31.25 74.19
C LEU A 17 -20.78 -30.48 72.88
N ASN A 18 -20.39 -31.14 71.79
CA ASN A 18 -20.69 -30.69 70.44
C ASN A 18 -21.98 -31.35 69.99
N ILE A 19 -23.06 -30.56 69.90
CA ILE A 19 -24.37 -31.05 69.49
C ILE A 19 -24.49 -30.92 67.98
N THR A 20 -25.02 -31.97 67.35
CA THR A 20 -25.25 -32.05 65.91
C THR A 20 -26.72 -32.40 65.62
N PRO A 21 -27.18 -32.25 64.37
CA PRO A 21 -28.50 -32.74 63.96
C PRO A 21 -28.67 -34.26 64.16
N THR A 22 -27.58 -35.02 64.04
CA THR A 22 -27.57 -36.45 64.39
C THR A 22 -27.50 -36.66 65.89
N THR A 23 -28.35 -37.53 66.43
CA THR A 23 -28.35 -37.92 67.85
C THR A 23 -26.98 -38.45 68.28
N LYS A 24 -26.42 -37.84 69.33
CA LYS A 24 -25.22 -38.30 70.03
C LYS A 24 -25.63 -38.85 71.39
N THR A 25 -25.08 -39.99 71.77
CA THR A 25 -25.37 -40.65 73.06
C THR A 25 -24.11 -40.70 73.92
N PHE A 26 -24.23 -40.27 75.17
CA PHE A 26 -23.18 -40.24 76.18
C PHE A 26 -23.62 -41.12 77.37
N ALA A 27 -22.81 -42.10 77.76
CA ALA A 27 -23.10 -42.92 78.93
C ALA A 27 -22.36 -42.37 80.16
N ASP A 28 -23.07 -42.24 81.28
CA ASP A 28 -22.51 -41.74 82.55
C ASP A 28 -23.32 -42.25 83.75
N TYR A 29 -23.10 -41.69 84.93
CA TYR A 29 -23.70 -42.15 86.18
C TYR A 29 -23.86 -41.03 87.22
N VAL A 30 -25.02 -41.01 87.91
CA VAL A 30 -25.23 -40.20 89.12
C VAL A 30 -25.55 -41.07 90.34
N GLY A 31 -25.12 -40.67 91.53
CA GLY A 31 -25.37 -41.38 92.79
C GLY A 31 -24.90 -40.64 94.04
N VAL A 32 -24.79 -41.35 95.17
CA VAL A 32 -24.60 -40.73 96.50
C VAL A 32 -23.29 -39.94 96.63
N LEU A 33 -22.22 -40.37 95.93
CA LEU A 33 -20.92 -39.68 95.91
C LEU A 33 -20.74 -38.73 94.71
N ASP A 34 -21.67 -38.77 93.76
CA ASP A 34 -21.61 -38.09 92.47
C ASP A 34 -23.03 -37.65 92.07
N ALA A 35 -23.57 -36.69 92.80
CA ALA A 35 -25.01 -36.44 92.79
C ALA A 35 -25.48 -35.66 91.54
N ASN A 36 -24.55 -35.03 90.82
CA ASN A 36 -24.87 -34.13 89.72
C ASN A 36 -23.85 -34.27 88.59
N ASP A 37 -24.34 -34.40 87.37
CA ASP A 37 -23.53 -34.27 86.17
C ASP A 37 -24.01 -33.04 85.39
N TYR A 38 -23.09 -32.13 85.10
CA TYR A 38 -23.33 -30.97 84.25
C TYR A 38 -22.65 -31.14 82.90
N TYR A 39 -23.41 -30.96 81.83
CA TYR A 39 -22.89 -30.84 80.47
C TYR A 39 -23.13 -29.43 79.95
N SER A 40 -22.22 -28.90 79.14
CA SER A 40 -22.40 -27.59 78.49
C SER A 40 -22.44 -27.74 76.98
N PHE A 41 -23.25 -26.95 76.29
CA PHE A 41 -23.26 -26.90 74.84
C PHE A 41 -23.61 -25.50 74.34
N THR A 42 -23.29 -25.24 73.07
CA THR A 42 -23.60 -23.97 72.42
C THR A 42 -24.42 -24.21 71.16
N LEU A 43 -25.45 -23.38 70.95
CA LEU A 43 -26.20 -23.32 69.70
C LEU A 43 -25.87 -22.02 68.99
N SER A 44 -25.41 -22.12 67.74
CA SER A 44 -25.15 -20.95 66.90
C SER A 44 -26.45 -20.27 66.48
N GLY A 45 -27.55 -21.01 66.37
CA GLY A 45 -28.87 -20.55 65.94
C GLY A 45 -30.00 -20.96 66.88
N ARG A 46 -31.21 -20.49 66.56
CA ARG A 46 -32.41 -21.09 67.12
C ARG A 46 -32.51 -22.51 66.56
N SER A 47 -32.63 -23.51 67.42
CA SER A 47 -32.59 -24.92 67.05
C SER A 47 -33.70 -25.68 67.75
N SER A 48 -34.27 -26.67 67.06
CA SER A 48 -35.06 -27.70 67.72
C SER A 48 -34.10 -28.63 68.46
N PHE A 49 -34.23 -28.72 69.78
CA PHE A 49 -33.34 -29.47 70.66
C PHE A 49 -34.09 -30.66 71.25
N ASN A 50 -33.51 -31.86 71.10
CA ASN A 50 -34.05 -33.10 71.64
C ASN A 50 -33.05 -33.68 72.63
N LEU A 51 -33.55 -34.03 73.82
CA LEU A 51 -32.81 -34.67 74.88
C LEU A 51 -33.58 -35.90 75.36
N GLY A 52 -32.88 -37.02 75.48
CA GLY A 52 -33.36 -38.23 76.14
C GLY A 52 -32.37 -38.70 77.20
N LEU A 53 -32.86 -39.09 78.37
CA LEU A 53 -32.11 -39.79 79.40
C LEU A 53 -32.71 -41.19 79.56
N ASP A 54 -32.01 -42.23 79.10
CA ASP A 54 -32.51 -43.61 79.13
C ASP A 54 -31.49 -44.60 79.73
N GLY A 55 -31.79 -45.89 79.71
CA GLY A 55 -30.91 -46.92 80.25
C GLY A 55 -30.75 -46.88 81.78
N LEU A 56 -31.65 -46.14 82.45
CA LEU A 56 -31.60 -45.85 83.89
C LEU A 56 -31.58 -47.13 84.74
N SER A 57 -30.55 -47.27 85.59
CA SER A 57 -30.49 -48.35 86.60
C SER A 57 -31.20 -47.99 87.91
N ALA A 58 -31.47 -46.71 88.15
CA ALA A 58 -32.21 -46.15 89.28
C ALA A 58 -32.81 -44.77 88.90
N ASP A 59 -33.50 -44.11 89.84
CA ASP A 59 -34.26 -42.88 89.61
C ASP A 59 -33.34 -41.67 89.47
N ALA A 60 -33.32 -41.04 88.29
CA ALA A 60 -32.54 -39.83 88.00
C ALA A 60 -33.33 -38.89 87.08
N ASP A 61 -33.25 -37.61 87.38
CA ASP A 61 -33.99 -36.55 86.72
C ASP A 61 -33.05 -35.72 85.84
N VAL A 62 -33.61 -34.95 84.88
CA VAL A 62 -32.80 -34.08 84.00
C VAL A 62 -33.43 -32.70 83.81
N ALA A 63 -32.58 -31.68 83.74
CA ALA A 63 -32.95 -30.30 83.46
C ALA A 63 -32.04 -29.67 82.39
N ILE A 64 -32.60 -28.73 81.62
CA ILE A 64 -31.88 -27.81 80.75
C ILE A 64 -31.87 -26.45 81.44
N LEU A 65 -30.69 -25.84 81.53
CA LEU A 65 -30.45 -24.54 82.15
C LEU A 65 -29.87 -23.56 81.13
N ASN A 66 -30.15 -22.27 81.31
CA ASN A 66 -29.54 -21.21 80.52
C ASN A 66 -28.10 -20.90 81.00
N SER A 67 -27.43 -19.95 80.35
CA SER A 67 -26.05 -19.56 80.67
C SER A 67 -25.83 -19.05 82.10
N THR A 68 -26.87 -18.56 82.79
CA THR A 68 -26.82 -18.09 84.18
C THR A 68 -27.21 -19.16 85.20
N GLY A 69 -27.58 -20.37 84.74
CA GLY A 69 -28.00 -21.49 85.59
C GLY A 69 -29.50 -21.52 85.90
N GLU A 70 -30.31 -20.68 85.27
CA GLU A 70 -31.77 -20.69 85.45
C GLU A 70 -32.41 -21.81 84.64
N LEU A 71 -33.46 -22.42 85.21
CA LEU A 71 -34.19 -23.53 84.60
C LEU A 71 -34.94 -23.10 83.34
N ILE A 72 -34.72 -23.81 82.23
CA ILE A 72 -35.48 -23.68 80.98
C ILE A 72 -36.55 -24.78 80.90
N ALA A 73 -36.15 -26.03 81.09
CA ALA A 73 -37.02 -27.20 81.01
C ALA A 73 -36.49 -28.33 81.89
N SER A 74 -37.36 -29.20 82.38
CA SER A 74 -36.97 -30.39 83.16
C SER A 74 -37.93 -31.54 82.94
N SER A 75 -37.46 -32.75 83.18
CA SER A 75 -38.25 -33.97 83.25
C SER A 75 -37.86 -34.76 84.51
N THR A 76 -38.87 -35.31 85.21
CA THR A 76 -38.74 -35.89 86.57
C THR A 76 -39.59 -37.17 86.73
N GLN A 77 -39.53 -38.04 85.72
CA GLN A 77 -40.38 -39.21 85.64
C GLN A 77 -39.86 -40.32 86.58
N ARG A 78 -40.74 -40.81 87.44
CA ARG A 78 -40.36 -41.78 88.48
C ARG A 78 -39.74 -43.08 87.94
N GLY A 79 -38.72 -43.56 88.67
CA GLY A 79 -38.15 -44.90 88.54
C GLY A 79 -37.15 -44.98 87.40
N THR A 80 -37.20 -46.06 86.59
CA THR A 80 -36.28 -46.24 85.46
C THR A 80 -36.92 -45.86 84.12
N THR A 81 -37.97 -45.03 84.15
CA THR A 81 -38.65 -44.59 82.93
C THR A 81 -37.83 -43.45 82.32
N ALA A 82 -37.64 -43.45 81.00
CA ALA A 82 -36.77 -42.47 80.36
C ALA A 82 -37.29 -41.03 80.51
N GLU A 83 -36.37 -40.10 80.70
CA GLU A 83 -36.65 -38.66 80.66
C GLU A 83 -36.56 -38.16 79.22
N ILE A 84 -37.49 -37.31 78.80
CA ILE A 84 -37.51 -36.75 77.45
C ILE A 84 -37.82 -35.26 77.51
N ILE A 85 -36.95 -34.44 76.91
CA ILE A 85 -37.17 -33.01 76.72
C ILE A 85 -37.00 -32.68 75.25
N ASN A 86 -38.09 -32.23 74.61
CA ASN A 86 -38.09 -31.69 73.25
C ASN A 86 -38.50 -30.22 73.34
N THR A 87 -37.62 -29.30 72.95
CA THR A 87 -37.88 -27.87 73.07
C THR A 87 -37.11 -27.07 72.02
N ASP A 88 -37.55 -25.85 71.74
CA ASP A 88 -36.79 -24.92 70.91
C ASP A 88 -35.88 -24.09 71.82
N LEU A 89 -34.60 -24.02 71.46
CA LEU A 89 -33.63 -23.16 72.14
C LEU A 89 -33.15 -22.09 71.19
N ASP A 90 -33.12 -20.84 71.63
CA ASP A 90 -32.48 -19.75 70.89
C ASP A 90 -30.95 -19.95 70.83
N SER A 91 -30.26 -19.14 70.04
CA SER A 91 -28.79 -19.19 70.02
C SER A 91 -28.20 -18.77 71.37
N GLY A 92 -27.24 -19.52 71.88
CA GLY A 92 -26.63 -19.24 73.18
C GLY A 92 -25.88 -20.43 73.77
N SER A 93 -25.41 -20.25 75.00
CA SER A 93 -24.78 -21.31 75.81
C SER A 93 -25.80 -21.86 76.80
N PHE A 94 -25.86 -23.18 76.89
CA PHE A 94 -26.80 -23.92 77.71
C PHE A 94 -26.09 -24.99 78.53
N TYR A 95 -26.73 -25.42 79.60
CA TYR A 95 -26.27 -26.53 80.42
C TYR A 95 -27.34 -27.60 80.53
N ILE A 96 -26.94 -28.85 80.62
CA ILE A 96 -27.77 -29.99 80.98
C ILE A 96 -27.34 -30.40 82.38
N HIS A 97 -28.30 -30.56 83.28
CA HIS A 97 -28.09 -31.00 84.64
C HIS A 97 -28.82 -32.32 84.85
N VAL A 98 -28.08 -33.41 84.96
CA VAL A 98 -28.58 -34.73 85.35
C VAL A 98 -28.32 -34.89 86.85
N TYR A 99 -29.32 -35.31 87.62
CA TYR A 99 -29.17 -35.47 89.07
C TYR A 99 -29.89 -36.69 89.61
N SER A 100 -29.28 -37.35 90.59
CA SER A 100 -29.87 -38.52 91.24
C SER A 100 -31.07 -38.12 92.09
N HIS A 101 -32.20 -38.82 91.91
CA HIS A 101 -33.38 -38.70 92.78
C HIS A 101 -33.29 -39.72 93.94
N VAL A 102 -33.05 -40.99 93.60
CA VAL A 102 -32.86 -42.08 94.56
C VAL A 102 -31.87 -43.11 94.03
N GLY A 103 -30.82 -43.37 94.81
CA GLY A 103 -29.89 -44.46 94.56
C GLY A 103 -28.84 -44.15 93.50
N GLU A 104 -28.31 -45.21 92.92
CA GLU A 104 -27.17 -45.18 92.01
C GLU A 104 -27.68 -45.46 90.58
N ALA A 105 -27.74 -44.42 89.73
CA ALA A 105 -28.33 -44.46 88.40
C ALA A 105 -27.26 -44.31 87.30
N VAL A 106 -26.94 -45.40 86.61
CA VAL A 106 -26.26 -45.37 85.31
C VAL A 106 -27.27 -44.93 84.27
N TYR A 107 -26.88 -44.08 83.33
CA TYR A 107 -27.76 -43.56 82.29
C TYR A 107 -27.05 -43.42 80.94
N ASN A 108 -27.84 -43.28 79.88
CA ASN A 108 -27.41 -42.74 78.60
C ASN A 108 -28.14 -41.43 78.29
N LEU A 109 -27.37 -40.37 78.06
CA LEU A 109 -27.84 -39.06 77.64
C LEU A 109 -27.73 -38.94 76.12
N SER A 110 -28.87 -38.91 75.44
CA SER A 110 -28.98 -38.77 73.99
C SER A 110 -29.42 -37.36 73.60
N LEU A 111 -28.66 -36.68 72.72
CA LEU A 111 -28.86 -35.28 72.36
C LEU A 111 -28.81 -35.05 70.85
N SER A 112 -29.71 -34.24 70.32
CA SER A 112 -29.62 -33.68 68.97
C SER A 112 -30.14 -32.24 68.91
N ALA A 113 -29.60 -31.45 67.99
CA ALA A 113 -30.09 -30.11 67.70
C ALA A 113 -30.04 -29.83 66.21
N ASN A 114 -31.14 -29.31 65.65
CA ASN A 114 -31.21 -28.93 64.24
C ASN A 114 -31.55 -27.44 64.10
N SER A 115 -30.77 -26.70 63.31
CA SER A 115 -31.15 -25.37 62.84
C SER A 115 -31.63 -25.49 61.40
N ALA A 116 -32.76 -24.88 61.09
CA ALA A 116 -33.26 -24.88 59.73
C ALA A 116 -32.43 -23.95 58.85
N PRO A 117 -32.24 -24.28 57.55
CA PRO A 117 -31.64 -23.36 56.61
C PRO A 117 -32.47 -22.09 56.53
N SER A 118 -31.83 -20.93 56.39
CA SER A 118 -32.54 -19.65 56.53
C SER A 118 -32.48 -18.75 55.31
N SER A 119 -31.53 -18.95 54.39
CA SER A 119 -31.38 -18.10 53.20
C SER A 119 -31.01 -18.87 51.95
N LEU A 120 -31.99 -19.21 51.12
CA LEU A 120 -31.79 -19.58 49.72
C LEU A 120 -31.69 -18.31 48.87
N GLN A 121 -30.72 -18.29 47.96
CA GLN A 121 -30.55 -17.26 46.93
C GLN A 121 -30.06 -17.87 45.62
N PHE A 122 -30.60 -17.41 44.51
CA PHE A 122 -30.10 -17.66 43.15
C PHE A 122 -30.70 -16.62 42.19
N ASN A 123 -30.15 -16.47 41.00
CA ASN A 123 -30.73 -15.78 39.85
C ASN A 123 -30.66 -16.71 38.63
N THR A 124 -31.50 -16.49 37.63
CA THR A 124 -31.21 -17.01 36.29
C THR A 124 -30.10 -16.16 35.68
N SER A 125 -29.21 -16.78 34.90
CA SER A 125 -28.11 -16.07 34.24
C SER A 125 -28.59 -15.01 33.24
N LYS A 126 -29.80 -15.18 32.70
CA LYS A 126 -30.50 -14.25 31.79
C LYS A 126 -31.98 -14.14 32.18
N SER A 127 -32.65 -13.09 31.70
CA SER A 127 -34.10 -12.95 31.80
C SER A 127 -34.86 -13.55 30.60
N SER A 128 -34.15 -13.82 29.49
CA SER A 128 -34.70 -14.44 28.29
C SER A 128 -33.68 -15.42 27.69
N TYR A 129 -34.17 -16.55 27.23
CA TYR A 129 -33.42 -17.67 26.66
C TYR A 129 -34.05 -18.11 25.35
N LYS A 130 -33.29 -18.76 24.48
CA LYS A 130 -33.80 -19.30 23.22
C LYS A 130 -34.29 -20.73 23.39
N THR A 131 -35.21 -21.15 22.52
CA THR A 131 -35.65 -22.55 22.50
C THR A 131 -34.44 -23.48 22.31
N GLY A 132 -34.28 -24.47 23.20
CA GLY A 132 -33.11 -25.37 23.21
C GLY A 132 -31.89 -24.87 23.98
N GLU A 133 -31.82 -23.58 24.35
CA GLU A 133 -30.79 -23.05 25.25
C GLU A 133 -30.99 -23.57 26.69
N SER A 134 -29.90 -23.85 27.41
CA SER A 134 -29.97 -24.25 28.81
C SER A 134 -30.07 -23.03 29.73
N VAL A 135 -30.97 -23.10 30.71
CA VAL A 135 -31.18 -22.06 31.72
C VAL A 135 -30.32 -22.38 32.93
N SER A 136 -29.14 -21.76 32.99
CA SER A 136 -28.23 -21.90 34.13
C SER A 136 -28.51 -20.88 35.22
N LEU A 137 -28.37 -21.31 36.48
CA LEU A 137 -28.46 -20.43 37.63
C LEU A 137 -27.12 -19.77 37.96
N ALA A 138 -27.20 -18.53 38.43
CA ALA A 138 -26.08 -17.73 38.92
C ALA A 138 -26.31 -17.33 40.39
N SER A 139 -25.24 -17.13 41.15
CA SER A 139 -25.32 -16.77 42.58
C SER A 139 -26.17 -17.76 43.42
N ALA A 140 -26.07 -19.05 43.10
CA ALA A 140 -26.86 -20.13 43.67
C ALA A 140 -26.28 -20.65 45.00
N TRP A 141 -26.82 -20.17 46.12
CA TRP A 141 -26.32 -20.44 47.48
C TRP A 141 -27.45 -20.65 48.49
N VAL A 142 -27.18 -21.46 49.51
CA VAL A 142 -28.03 -21.65 50.69
C VAL A 142 -27.22 -21.38 51.95
N TYR A 143 -27.76 -20.58 52.86
CA TYR A 143 -27.21 -20.38 54.19
C TYR A 143 -27.91 -21.27 55.20
N ASP A 144 -27.12 -22.03 55.96
CA ASP A 144 -27.55 -22.78 57.13
C ASP A 144 -26.61 -22.56 58.32
N LYS A 145 -27.18 -22.26 59.48
CA LYS A 145 -26.45 -21.72 60.64
C LYS A 145 -25.66 -22.78 61.42
N ASN A 146 -26.00 -24.04 61.24
CA ASN A 146 -25.27 -25.21 61.76
C ASN A 146 -24.32 -25.82 60.69
N GLY A 147 -24.17 -25.18 59.53
CA GLY A 147 -23.29 -25.62 58.44
C GLY A 147 -24.05 -26.22 57.26
N TYR A 148 -23.46 -26.23 56.07
CA TYR A 148 -24.15 -26.73 54.86
C TYR A 148 -24.30 -28.26 54.77
N SER A 149 -23.62 -29.02 55.62
CA SER A 149 -23.38 -30.45 55.43
C SER A 149 -24.62 -31.34 55.60
N ASP A 150 -25.65 -30.83 56.27
CA ASP A 150 -26.94 -31.48 56.48
C ASP A 150 -28.03 -30.97 55.53
N LEU A 151 -27.71 -30.09 54.58
CA LEU A 151 -28.62 -29.77 53.48
C LEU A 151 -28.96 -31.04 52.67
N SER A 152 -30.25 -31.29 52.46
CA SER A 152 -30.73 -32.48 51.76
C SER A 152 -31.04 -32.20 50.29
N LYS A 153 -31.77 -31.14 50.00
CA LYS A 153 -32.19 -30.80 48.64
C LYS A 153 -32.62 -29.34 48.47
N ILE A 154 -32.57 -28.86 47.24
CA ILE A 154 -33.31 -27.69 46.76
C ILE A 154 -34.49 -28.22 45.95
N ASP A 155 -35.68 -28.08 46.53
CA ASP A 155 -36.94 -28.47 45.91
C ASP A 155 -37.31 -27.44 44.85
N PHE A 156 -37.37 -27.85 43.58
CA PHE A 156 -37.65 -26.93 42.47
C PHE A 156 -39.03 -27.17 41.87
N TRP A 157 -39.76 -26.08 41.67
CA TRP A 157 -41.05 -26.08 40.98
C TRP A 157 -41.00 -25.10 39.82
N LEU A 158 -41.54 -25.52 38.68
CA LEU A 158 -41.58 -24.72 37.46
C LEU A 158 -43.02 -24.49 37.03
N GLN A 159 -43.36 -23.24 36.77
CA GLN A 159 -44.64 -22.87 36.18
C GLN A 159 -44.41 -22.27 34.80
N LYS A 160 -45.14 -22.76 33.81
CA LYS A 160 -45.16 -22.19 32.45
C LYS A 160 -46.47 -21.43 32.22
N ASP A 161 -46.36 -20.19 31.75
CA ASP A 161 -47.47 -19.33 31.28
C ASP A 161 -48.65 -19.22 32.28
N GLY A 162 -48.35 -19.20 33.58
CA GLY A 162 -49.38 -19.15 34.64
C GLY A 162 -50.22 -20.43 34.77
N GLY A 163 -49.79 -21.54 34.16
CA GLY A 163 -50.42 -22.85 34.27
C GLY A 163 -50.21 -23.52 35.64
N ALA A 164 -50.34 -24.85 35.71
CA ALA A 164 -50.06 -25.57 36.95
C ALA A 164 -48.56 -25.56 37.27
N TRP A 165 -48.23 -25.48 38.56
CA TRP A 165 -46.88 -25.72 39.05
C TRP A 165 -46.50 -27.19 38.84
N GLN A 166 -45.32 -27.43 38.26
CA GLN A 166 -44.76 -28.74 38.03
C GLN A 166 -43.55 -28.92 38.94
N ASP A 167 -43.56 -30.00 39.73
CA ASP A 167 -42.40 -30.47 40.47
C ASP A 167 -41.34 -30.95 39.47
N ILE A 168 -40.11 -30.47 39.60
CA ILE A 168 -38.99 -30.79 38.71
C ILE A 168 -37.80 -31.31 39.52
N SER A 169 -36.77 -31.83 38.87
CA SER A 169 -35.65 -32.48 39.57
C SER A 169 -34.99 -31.55 40.59
N ASP A 170 -34.67 -32.08 41.77
CA ASP A 170 -34.03 -31.29 42.82
C ASP A 170 -32.51 -31.18 42.65
N ALA A 171 -31.92 -30.12 43.21
CA ALA A 171 -30.47 -30.08 43.43
C ALA A 171 -30.14 -30.74 44.79
N THR A 172 -29.35 -31.81 44.77
CA THR A 172 -28.99 -32.61 45.98
C THR A 172 -27.50 -32.60 46.28
N SER A 173 -26.71 -31.84 45.51
CA SER A 173 -25.26 -31.73 45.66
C SER A 173 -24.88 -30.31 46.05
N PHE A 174 -24.13 -30.20 47.15
CA PHE A 174 -23.74 -28.94 47.76
C PHE A 174 -22.23 -28.87 47.94
N THR A 175 -21.68 -27.67 47.73
CA THR A 175 -20.25 -27.39 47.90
C THR A 175 -20.05 -26.29 48.93
N ALA A 176 -19.04 -26.42 49.80
CA ALA A 176 -18.75 -25.39 50.79
C ALA A 176 -18.30 -24.09 50.11
N TYR A 177 -18.80 -22.95 50.57
CA TYR A 177 -18.19 -21.66 50.26
C TYR A 177 -16.88 -21.49 51.05
N SER A 178 -15.79 -21.14 50.35
CA SER A 178 -14.45 -21.07 50.96
C SER A 178 -14.29 -20.00 52.05
N GLY A 179 -15.18 -19.00 52.09
CA GLY A 179 -15.15 -17.92 53.08
C GLY A 179 -16.02 -18.17 54.32
N ASP A 180 -16.98 -19.09 54.27
CA ASP A 180 -17.91 -19.38 55.37
C ASP A 180 -18.60 -20.74 55.15
N ALA A 181 -18.33 -21.70 56.02
CA ALA A 181 -18.85 -23.07 55.94
C ALA A 181 -20.37 -23.18 56.22
N ASN A 182 -21.02 -22.08 56.58
CA ASN A 182 -22.48 -22.00 56.68
C ASN A 182 -23.16 -21.81 55.32
N TRP A 183 -22.40 -21.54 54.25
CA TRP A 183 -22.95 -21.41 52.90
C TRP A 183 -22.67 -22.66 52.06
N GLY A 184 -23.73 -23.28 51.55
CA GLY A 184 -23.71 -24.36 50.55
C GLY A 184 -24.04 -23.84 49.15
N GLY A 185 -23.10 -23.95 48.22
CA GLY A 185 -23.29 -23.63 46.80
C GLY A 185 -23.81 -24.82 46.01
N PHE A 186 -24.68 -24.57 45.03
CA PHE A 186 -25.24 -25.60 44.15
C PHE A 186 -25.25 -25.14 42.70
N THR A 187 -25.27 -26.10 41.77
CA THR A 187 -25.42 -25.86 40.33
C THR A 187 -26.69 -26.50 39.82
N TYR A 188 -27.40 -25.82 38.93
CA TYR A 188 -28.66 -26.32 38.39
C TYR A 188 -28.91 -25.71 37.00
N ASP A 189 -29.28 -26.59 36.05
CA ASP A 189 -29.55 -26.22 34.66
C ASP A 189 -30.89 -26.81 34.21
N LEU A 190 -31.75 -25.97 33.62
CA LEU A 190 -32.95 -26.45 32.94
C LEU A 190 -32.68 -26.56 31.44
N SER A 191 -33.08 -27.67 30.81
CA SER A 191 -32.94 -27.88 29.36
C SER A 191 -34.25 -28.36 28.75
N GLY A 192 -34.38 -28.26 27.42
CA GLY A 192 -35.55 -28.77 26.70
C GLY A 192 -36.85 -27.98 26.94
N LEU A 193 -36.76 -26.75 27.45
CA LEU A 193 -37.93 -25.90 27.64
C LEU A 193 -38.47 -25.40 26.30
N SER A 194 -39.81 -25.37 26.18
CA SER A 194 -40.51 -24.84 25.01
C SER A 194 -40.80 -23.36 25.17
N ILE A 195 -41.10 -22.66 24.08
CA ILE A 195 -41.41 -21.21 24.11
C ILE A 195 -42.52 -20.91 25.13
N GLY A 196 -42.30 -19.91 25.98
CA GLY A 196 -43.23 -19.46 27.02
C GLY A 196 -42.56 -18.65 28.13
N LYS A 197 -43.36 -18.09 29.03
CA LYS A 197 -42.90 -17.42 30.26
C LYS A 197 -42.83 -18.44 31.39
N TYR A 198 -41.74 -18.40 32.14
CA TYR A 198 -41.46 -19.35 33.20
C TYR A 198 -41.27 -18.65 34.54
N GLN A 199 -41.78 -19.28 35.58
CA GLN A 199 -41.46 -18.97 36.97
C GLN A 199 -40.80 -20.20 37.59
N LEU A 200 -39.58 -20.05 38.08
CA LEU A 200 -38.85 -21.06 38.83
C LEU A 200 -38.93 -20.71 40.31
N TRP A 201 -39.61 -21.55 41.07
CA TRP A 201 -39.73 -21.46 42.52
C TRP A 201 -38.83 -22.51 43.17
N ALA A 202 -38.17 -22.17 44.26
CA ALA A 202 -37.42 -23.14 45.03
C ALA A 202 -37.41 -22.87 46.53
N THR A 203 -37.24 -23.94 47.28
CA THR A 203 -37.04 -23.94 48.74
C THR A 203 -35.95 -24.96 49.10
N ALA A 204 -35.01 -24.58 49.96
CA ALA A 204 -33.99 -25.49 50.46
C ALA A 204 -34.50 -26.25 51.68
N TYR A 205 -34.12 -27.52 51.80
CA TYR A 205 -34.42 -28.38 52.93
C TYR A 205 -33.14 -28.97 53.51
N ASP A 206 -33.11 -29.16 54.83
CA ASP A 206 -32.12 -29.97 55.51
C ASP A 206 -32.55 -31.45 55.60
N ALA A 207 -31.70 -32.31 56.15
CA ALA A 207 -31.95 -33.74 56.32
C ALA A 207 -33.04 -34.06 57.37
N SER A 208 -33.39 -33.10 58.22
CA SER A 208 -34.51 -33.20 59.16
C SER A 208 -35.86 -32.85 58.52
N GLY A 209 -35.83 -32.21 57.35
CA GLY A 209 -37.00 -31.71 56.63
C GLY A 209 -37.38 -30.27 56.99
N ALA A 210 -36.57 -29.55 57.77
CA ALA A 210 -36.78 -28.12 57.97
C ALA A 210 -36.33 -27.32 56.74
N PHE A 211 -36.93 -26.15 56.52
CA PHE A 211 -36.85 -25.47 55.22
C PHE A 211 -36.54 -23.97 55.30
N SER A 212 -35.96 -23.45 54.22
CA SER A 212 -35.56 -22.04 54.08
C SER A 212 -36.70 -21.11 53.66
N ASN A 213 -36.39 -19.82 53.46
CA ASN A 213 -37.22 -18.98 52.62
C ASN A 213 -37.36 -19.60 51.22
N SER A 214 -38.47 -19.28 50.55
CA SER A 214 -38.64 -19.62 49.15
C SER A 214 -38.14 -18.49 48.24
N VAL A 215 -37.56 -18.85 47.09
CA VAL A 215 -37.10 -17.91 46.06
C VAL A 215 -37.83 -18.20 44.76
N GLN A 216 -38.31 -17.15 44.11
CA GLN A 216 -38.95 -17.23 42.81
C GLN A 216 -38.22 -16.35 41.79
N LYS A 217 -37.96 -16.89 40.60
CA LYS A 217 -37.35 -16.17 39.47
C LYS A 217 -38.16 -16.34 38.21
N GLU A 218 -38.23 -15.27 37.44
CA GLU A 218 -38.93 -15.25 36.16
C GLU A 218 -37.93 -15.21 35.01
N PHE A 219 -38.19 -15.99 33.97
CA PHE A 219 -37.48 -15.92 32.71
C PHE A 219 -38.43 -16.29 31.56
N SER A 220 -38.03 -16.01 30.32
CA SER A 220 -38.80 -16.43 29.15
C SER A 220 -37.95 -17.31 28.24
N VAL A 221 -38.59 -18.25 27.56
CA VAL A 221 -38.01 -18.96 26.42
C VAL A 221 -38.69 -18.43 25.17
N VAL A 222 -37.91 -17.90 24.23
CA VAL A 222 -38.37 -17.30 22.98
C VAL A 222 -37.88 -18.09 21.77
N GLU A 223 -38.47 -17.82 20.61
CA GLU A 223 -38.03 -18.41 19.34
C GLU A 223 -36.62 -17.92 18.96
N ASN A 224 -35.80 -18.84 18.43
CA ASN A 224 -34.54 -18.48 17.77
C ASN A 224 -34.85 -17.94 16.38
N ILE A 225 -34.58 -16.66 16.15
CA ILE A 225 -34.71 -16.03 14.85
C ILE A 225 -33.32 -16.06 14.23
N LYS A 226 -33.16 -16.79 13.12
CA LYS A 226 -31.88 -16.79 12.40
C LYS A 226 -31.50 -15.38 11.93
N PRO A 227 -30.20 -15.08 11.75
CA PRO A 227 -29.77 -13.84 11.11
C PRO A 227 -30.46 -13.71 9.74
N SER A 228 -31.13 -12.60 9.48
CA SER A 228 -31.95 -12.45 8.27
C SER A 228 -31.34 -11.49 7.24
N SER A 229 -30.31 -10.75 7.62
CA SER A 229 -29.57 -9.89 6.69
C SER A 229 -28.10 -9.84 7.07
N LEU A 230 -27.24 -10.13 6.10
CA LEU A 230 -25.84 -9.72 6.09
C LEU A 230 -25.70 -8.69 4.97
N GLN A 231 -25.00 -7.60 5.23
CA GLN A 231 -24.68 -6.59 4.23
C GLN A 231 -23.28 -6.03 4.47
N PHE A 232 -22.57 -5.76 3.38
CA PHE A 232 -21.33 -5.00 3.36
C PHE A 232 -21.07 -4.52 1.92
N ASN A 233 -20.19 -3.54 1.79
CA ASN A 233 -19.71 -2.98 0.53
C ASN A 233 -18.18 -3.01 0.48
N ILE A 234 -17.65 -2.99 -0.74
CA ILE A 234 -16.24 -2.74 -1.03
C ILE A 234 -16.21 -1.43 -1.81
N SER A 235 -15.49 -0.43 -1.32
CA SER A 235 -15.63 0.94 -1.81
C SER A 235 -15.06 1.16 -3.22
N LYS A 236 -14.16 0.29 -3.69
CA LYS A 236 -13.54 0.36 -5.01
C LYS A 236 -13.69 -0.98 -5.73
N SER A 237 -13.81 -0.92 -7.07
CA SER A 237 -13.71 -2.11 -7.91
C SER A 237 -12.27 -2.59 -8.10
N THR A 238 -11.30 -1.68 -7.99
CA THR A 238 -9.87 -1.92 -8.24
C THR A 238 -9.02 -1.25 -7.16
N TYR A 239 -8.01 -1.97 -6.69
CA TYR A 239 -7.03 -1.52 -5.70
C TYR A 239 -5.62 -1.71 -6.24
N THR A 240 -4.68 -0.92 -5.74
CA THR A 240 -3.25 -1.06 -6.08
C THR A 240 -2.56 -2.13 -5.23
N PRO A 241 -1.46 -2.77 -5.71
CA PRO A 241 -0.73 -3.74 -4.90
C PRO A 241 -0.29 -3.17 -3.56
N GLY A 242 -0.63 -3.85 -2.47
CA GLY A 242 -0.35 -3.40 -1.09
C GLY A 242 -1.41 -2.48 -0.47
N GLU A 243 -2.38 -2.00 -1.25
CA GLU A 243 -3.52 -1.25 -0.74
C GLU A 243 -4.45 -2.15 0.09
N THR A 244 -4.94 -1.65 1.22
CA THR A 244 -5.87 -2.40 2.08
C THR A 244 -7.30 -2.30 1.56
N VAL A 245 -7.96 -3.44 1.42
CA VAL A 245 -9.37 -3.56 1.05
C VAL A 245 -10.21 -3.63 2.32
N SER A 246 -10.83 -2.51 2.70
CA SER A 246 -11.72 -2.46 3.88
C SER A 246 -13.19 -2.58 3.47
N LEU A 247 -13.96 -3.34 4.25
CA LEU A 247 -15.42 -3.39 4.10
C LEU A 247 -16.05 -2.13 4.68
N THR A 248 -17.07 -1.60 4.00
CA THR A 248 -17.91 -0.50 4.48
C THR A 248 -19.36 -0.95 4.59
N ASP A 249 -20.18 -0.25 5.38
CA ASP A 249 -21.59 -0.62 5.61
C ASP A 249 -21.77 -2.09 6.02
N ALA A 250 -20.82 -2.60 6.80
CA ALA A 250 -20.72 -3.98 7.22
C ALA A 250 -21.60 -4.24 8.45
N TRP A 251 -22.80 -4.78 8.21
CA TRP A 251 -23.84 -4.97 9.22
C TRP A 251 -24.52 -6.34 9.09
N VAL A 252 -24.93 -6.89 10.22
CA VAL A 252 -25.78 -8.08 10.31
C VAL A 252 -27.02 -7.75 11.11
N TYR A 253 -28.19 -8.13 10.61
CA TYR A 253 -29.45 -8.06 11.35
C TYR A 253 -29.84 -9.42 11.90
N ASP A 254 -30.10 -9.45 13.21
CA ASP A 254 -30.67 -10.59 13.89
C ASP A 254 -31.87 -10.17 14.75
N GLY A 255 -33.00 -10.87 14.60
CA GLY A 255 -34.23 -10.55 15.33
C GLY A 255 -34.15 -10.81 16.83
N ASN A 256 -33.14 -11.53 17.31
CA ASN A 256 -32.83 -11.75 18.71
C ASN A 256 -31.77 -10.78 19.27
N GLY A 257 -31.30 -9.81 18.48
CA GLY A 257 -30.34 -8.79 18.93
C GLY A 257 -28.89 -9.08 18.53
N PHE A 258 -28.08 -8.04 18.37
CA PHE A 258 -26.68 -8.18 17.91
C PHE A 258 -25.80 -9.05 18.82
N SER A 259 -26.11 -9.12 20.12
CA SER A 259 -25.35 -9.90 21.11
C SER A 259 -25.45 -11.41 20.89
N ASP A 260 -26.37 -11.83 20.04
CA ASP A 260 -26.56 -13.21 19.65
C ASP A 260 -25.68 -13.65 18.48
N LEU A 261 -25.08 -12.71 17.74
CA LEU A 261 -24.21 -13.02 16.62
C LEU A 261 -22.92 -13.69 17.12
N SER A 262 -22.50 -14.77 16.44
CA SER A 262 -21.28 -15.51 16.78
C SER A 262 -20.11 -15.13 15.88
N LYS A 263 -20.32 -15.10 14.57
CA LYS A 263 -19.29 -14.76 13.59
C LYS A 263 -19.86 -14.40 12.21
N VAL A 264 -19.05 -13.72 11.41
CA VAL A 264 -19.20 -13.68 9.96
C VAL A 264 -18.07 -14.52 9.38
N ASP A 265 -18.44 -15.64 8.77
CA ASP A 265 -17.55 -16.56 8.07
C ASP A 265 -17.21 -15.97 6.69
N VAL A 266 -15.93 -15.89 6.35
CA VAL A 266 -15.45 -15.17 5.17
C VAL A 266 -14.55 -16.05 4.32
N TRP A 267 -14.87 -16.13 3.03
CA TRP A 267 -14.11 -16.90 2.05
C TRP A 267 -13.64 -15.99 0.91
N LEU A 268 -12.45 -16.26 0.40
CA LEU A 268 -11.84 -15.50 -0.68
C LEU A 268 -11.46 -16.42 -1.83
N GLN A 269 -11.81 -16.03 -3.06
CA GLN A 269 -11.41 -16.72 -4.28
C GLN A 269 -10.59 -15.78 -5.15
N LYS A 270 -9.43 -16.24 -5.60
CA LYS A 270 -8.55 -15.52 -6.54
C LYS A 270 -8.64 -16.15 -7.93
N ASP A 271 -8.84 -15.33 -8.96
CA ASP A 271 -8.80 -15.68 -10.40
C ASP A 271 -9.64 -16.91 -10.77
N GLY A 272 -10.80 -17.08 -10.14
CA GLY A 272 -11.68 -18.24 -10.36
C GLY A 272 -11.13 -19.58 -9.85
N GLY A 273 -10.07 -19.55 -9.04
CA GLY A 273 -9.47 -20.73 -8.40
C GLY A 273 -10.32 -21.32 -7.27
N ALA A 274 -9.70 -22.08 -6.37
CA ALA A 274 -10.39 -22.62 -5.21
C ALA A 274 -10.77 -21.50 -4.21
N TRP A 275 -11.93 -21.65 -3.57
CA TRP A 275 -12.31 -20.83 -2.42
C TRP A 275 -11.38 -21.14 -1.23
N GLN A 276 -10.87 -20.10 -0.60
CA GLN A 276 -10.03 -20.18 0.59
C GLN A 276 -10.80 -19.61 1.78
N ASP A 277 -10.93 -20.42 2.81
CA ASP A 277 -11.41 -19.99 4.12
C ASP A 277 -10.39 -19.03 4.73
N ILE A 278 -10.82 -17.82 5.11
CA ILE A 278 -9.97 -16.78 5.71
C ILE A 278 -10.54 -16.37 7.06
N SER A 279 -9.79 -15.56 7.82
CA SER A 279 -10.17 -15.20 9.18
C SER A 279 -11.58 -14.62 9.31
N ASP A 280 -12.37 -15.11 10.27
CA ASP A 280 -13.73 -14.65 10.52
C ASP A 280 -13.81 -13.30 11.26
N ALA A 281 -14.89 -12.54 11.04
CA ALA A 281 -15.23 -11.41 11.90
C ALA A 281 -16.05 -11.88 13.11
N THR A 282 -15.52 -11.72 14.32
CA THR A 282 -16.12 -12.24 15.56
C THR A 282 -16.50 -11.14 16.57
N SER A 283 -16.28 -9.87 16.20
CA SER A 283 -16.58 -8.72 17.05
C SER A 283 -17.67 -7.88 16.43
N PHE A 284 -18.73 -7.63 17.20
CA PHE A 284 -19.90 -6.89 16.77
C PHE A 284 -20.15 -5.68 17.67
N THR A 285 -20.52 -4.55 17.06
CA THR A 285 -20.92 -3.33 17.75
C THR A 285 -22.38 -3.00 17.48
N PRO A 286 -23.18 -2.64 18.51
CA PRO A 286 -24.59 -2.34 18.31
C PRO A 286 -24.79 -1.07 17.49
N TYR A 287 -25.81 -1.07 16.63
CA TYR A 287 -26.29 0.15 15.99
C TYR A 287 -27.14 0.97 16.98
N SER A 288 -26.85 2.27 17.11
CA SER A 288 -27.53 3.14 18.09
C SER A 288 -29.04 3.31 17.89
N GLY A 289 -29.54 3.11 16.66
CA GLY A 289 -30.96 3.23 16.33
C GLY A 289 -31.78 1.94 16.48
N ASP A 290 -31.11 0.79 16.53
CA ASP A 290 -31.75 -0.52 16.59
C ASP A 290 -30.73 -1.59 17.04
N ALA A 291 -30.96 -2.17 18.23
CA ALA A 291 -30.07 -3.16 18.85
C ALA A 291 -30.08 -4.53 18.13
N ASN A 292 -30.95 -4.74 17.13
CA ASN A 292 -30.95 -5.93 16.29
C ASN A 292 -29.85 -5.90 15.22
N TRP A 293 -29.23 -4.74 14.98
CA TRP A 293 -28.12 -4.61 14.06
C TRP A 293 -26.77 -4.68 14.77
N GLY A 294 -25.93 -5.62 14.34
CA GLY A 294 -24.52 -5.75 14.72
C GLY A 294 -23.59 -5.32 13.60
N GLY A 295 -22.86 -4.24 13.80
CA GLY A 295 -21.81 -3.78 12.88
C GLY A 295 -20.51 -4.53 13.12
N PHE A 296 -19.75 -4.82 12.06
CA PHE A 296 -18.44 -5.48 12.15
C PHE A 296 -17.41 -4.76 11.27
N ASN A 297 -16.15 -4.80 11.68
CA ASN A 297 -15.04 -4.26 10.88
C ASN A 297 -14.24 -5.41 10.27
N TYR A 298 -13.92 -5.31 8.99
CA TYR A 298 -13.15 -6.33 8.29
C TYR A 298 -12.31 -5.72 7.18
N SER A 299 -11.07 -6.20 7.01
CA SER A 299 -10.15 -5.70 6.00
C SER A 299 -9.18 -6.77 5.52
N LEU A 300 -8.83 -6.73 4.24
CA LEU A 300 -7.84 -7.58 3.59
C LEU A 300 -6.62 -6.76 3.20
N ALA A 301 -5.42 -7.25 3.48
CA ALA A 301 -4.17 -6.57 3.15
C ALA A 301 -3.21 -7.50 2.41
N ASN A 302 -2.24 -6.93 1.69
CA ASN A 302 -1.16 -7.64 1.00
C ASN A 302 -1.65 -8.69 -0.02
N LEU A 303 -2.77 -8.41 -0.68
CA LEU A 303 -3.27 -9.26 -1.76
C LEU A 303 -2.38 -9.09 -3.00
N ALA A 304 -2.02 -10.22 -3.63
CA ALA A 304 -1.28 -10.21 -4.89
C ALA A 304 -2.16 -9.71 -6.05
N ILE A 305 -1.55 -9.26 -7.15
CA ILE A 305 -2.26 -8.90 -8.39
C ILE A 305 -3.18 -10.05 -8.82
N GLY A 306 -4.42 -9.72 -9.20
CA GLY A 306 -5.45 -10.67 -9.62
C GLY A 306 -6.87 -10.17 -9.35
N ASN A 307 -7.84 -10.93 -9.85
CA ASN A 307 -9.27 -10.70 -9.60
C ASN A 307 -9.73 -11.51 -8.40
N TYR A 308 -10.54 -10.91 -7.53
CA TYR A 308 -10.99 -11.52 -6.29
C TYR A 308 -12.52 -11.53 -6.17
N GLN A 309 -13.05 -12.59 -5.58
CA GLN A 309 -14.42 -12.68 -5.09
C GLN A 309 -14.38 -12.93 -3.58
N LEU A 310 -15.07 -12.11 -2.82
CA LEU A 310 -15.30 -12.26 -1.39
C LEU A 310 -16.69 -12.84 -1.18
N TRP A 311 -16.80 -13.93 -0.44
CA TRP A 311 -18.06 -14.56 -0.03
C TRP A 311 -18.13 -14.51 1.49
N ALA A 312 -19.30 -14.21 2.05
CA ALA A 312 -19.48 -14.28 3.48
C ALA A 312 -20.89 -14.67 3.89
N VAL A 313 -21.00 -15.25 5.08
CA VAL A 313 -22.26 -15.61 5.74
C VAL A 313 -22.16 -15.33 7.24
N ALA A 314 -23.22 -14.80 7.85
CA ALA A 314 -23.26 -14.54 9.29
C ALA A 314 -23.91 -15.70 10.04
N TYR A 315 -23.39 -16.04 11.22
CA TYR A 315 -23.91 -17.07 12.12
C TYR A 315 -24.37 -16.46 13.44
N ASP A 316 -25.44 -17.01 14.01
CA ASP A 316 -25.83 -16.76 15.39
C ASP A 316 -25.15 -17.74 16.37
N SER A 317 -25.41 -17.57 17.67
CA SER A 317 -24.88 -18.41 18.74
C SER A 317 -25.42 -19.85 18.73
N SER A 318 -26.54 -20.09 18.04
CA SER A 318 -27.14 -21.42 17.84
C SER A 318 -26.61 -22.16 16.61
N GLY A 319 -25.80 -21.48 15.78
CA GLY A 319 -25.22 -22.02 14.55
C GLY A 319 -26.13 -21.91 13.32
N THR A 320 -27.25 -21.19 13.40
CA THR A 320 -28.05 -20.86 12.20
C THR A 320 -27.45 -19.64 11.49
N TYR A 321 -27.74 -19.51 10.18
CA TYR A 321 -26.99 -18.58 9.33
C TYR A 321 -27.86 -17.74 8.38
N SER A 322 -27.32 -16.58 8.01
CA SER A 322 -27.91 -15.62 7.07
C SER A 322 -27.90 -16.12 5.63
N ASP A 323 -28.53 -15.36 4.72
CA ASP A 323 -28.18 -15.50 3.30
C ASP A 323 -26.71 -15.08 3.08
N SER A 324 -26.07 -15.63 2.06
CA SER A 324 -24.68 -15.29 1.73
C SER A 324 -24.58 -14.01 0.91
N VAL A 325 -23.53 -13.23 1.13
CA VAL A 325 -23.20 -12.05 0.33
C VAL A 325 -21.91 -12.28 -0.43
N GLN A 326 -21.89 -11.94 -1.72
CA GLN A 326 -20.70 -11.98 -2.57
C GLN A 326 -20.35 -10.59 -3.12
N LYS A 327 -19.06 -10.22 -3.13
CA LYS A 327 -18.55 -8.99 -3.73
C LYS A 327 -17.25 -9.25 -4.49
N GLY A 328 -17.16 -8.73 -5.71
CA GLY A 328 -15.95 -8.79 -6.53
C GLY A 328 -15.10 -7.51 -6.45
N PHE A 329 -13.78 -7.65 -6.52
CA PHE A 329 -12.82 -6.56 -6.65
C PHE A 329 -11.54 -7.08 -7.32
N SER A 330 -10.64 -6.19 -7.75
CA SER A 330 -9.34 -6.58 -8.31
C SER A 330 -8.18 -5.84 -7.65
N ILE A 331 -7.02 -6.49 -7.66
CA ILE A 331 -5.73 -5.85 -7.38
C ILE A 331 -4.98 -5.74 -8.71
N GLY A 332 -4.64 -4.53 -9.13
CA GLY A 332 -3.96 -4.28 -10.40
C GLY A 332 -2.99 -3.10 -10.33
N ASP A 333 -1.86 -3.21 -11.02
CA ASP A 333 -0.87 -2.15 -11.10
C ASP A 333 -1.23 -1.10 -12.17
N TRP A 334 -0.32 -0.14 -12.41
CA TRP A 334 -0.53 0.88 -13.43
C TRP A 334 -0.74 0.28 -14.83
N PHE A 335 -0.02 -0.79 -15.17
CA PHE A 335 -0.14 -1.44 -16.47
C PHE A 335 -1.51 -2.13 -16.63
N ASP A 336 -2.03 -2.79 -15.59
CA ASP A 336 -3.38 -3.38 -15.61
C ASP A 336 -4.49 -2.33 -15.82
N GLN A 337 -4.26 -1.11 -15.34
CA GLN A 337 -5.25 -0.03 -15.40
C GLN A 337 -5.20 0.78 -16.69
N ASN A 338 -4.03 0.86 -17.35
CA ASN A 338 -3.79 1.80 -18.44
C ASN A 338 -3.46 1.15 -19.78
N ILE A 339 -3.04 -0.12 -19.80
CA ILE A 339 -2.64 -0.84 -21.02
C ILE A 339 -3.63 -1.97 -21.28
N GLN A 340 -4.34 -1.93 -22.40
CA GLN A 340 -5.43 -2.86 -22.72
C GLN A 340 -4.95 -4.14 -23.39
N ASP A 341 -4.00 -4.03 -24.31
CA ASP A 341 -3.37 -5.13 -24.99
C ASP A 341 -2.58 -6.00 -24.01
N ALA A 342 -2.77 -7.31 -24.12
CA ALA A 342 -2.23 -8.27 -23.15
C ALA A 342 -0.72 -8.46 -23.32
N SER A 343 -0.23 -8.50 -24.57
CA SER A 343 1.19 -8.67 -24.88
C SER A 343 1.98 -7.45 -24.42
N LEU A 344 1.56 -6.25 -24.84
CA LEU A 344 2.19 -4.99 -24.46
C LEU A 344 2.13 -4.71 -22.96
N ARG A 345 1.05 -5.12 -22.28
CA ARG A 345 0.98 -4.99 -20.82
C ARG A 345 2.06 -5.83 -20.13
N VAL A 346 2.24 -7.07 -20.58
CA VAL A 346 3.25 -7.98 -20.02
C VAL A 346 4.65 -7.49 -20.35
N GLU A 347 4.91 -7.15 -21.62
CA GLU A 347 6.22 -6.69 -22.06
C GLU A 347 6.59 -5.35 -21.41
N GLY A 348 5.69 -4.36 -21.43
CA GLY A 348 5.89 -3.06 -20.80
C GLY A 348 6.16 -3.17 -19.30
N ARG A 349 5.40 -3.99 -18.57
CA ARG A 349 5.63 -4.25 -17.14
C ARG A 349 6.98 -4.89 -16.88
N SER A 350 7.36 -5.88 -17.70
CA SER A 350 8.62 -6.60 -17.56
C SER A 350 9.82 -5.67 -17.76
N ARG A 351 9.76 -4.82 -18.79
CA ARG A 351 10.80 -3.84 -19.10
C ARG A 351 10.93 -2.75 -18.03
N PHE A 352 9.81 -2.31 -17.47
CA PHE A 352 9.78 -1.29 -16.41
C PHE A 352 10.22 -1.81 -15.03
N ALA A 353 10.75 -3.03 -14.91
CA ALA A 353 11.11 -3.62 -13.62
C ALA A 353 12.17 -2.81 -12.84
N ASP A 354 13.00 -2.03 -13.54
CA ASP A 354 13.99 -1.13 -12.95
C ASP A 354 13.45 0.29 -12.66
N GLY A 355 12.18 0.54 -12.98
CA GLY A 355 11.51 1.82 -12.80
C GLY A 355 11.73 2.83 -13.94
N SER A 356 12.31 2.42 -15.07
CA SER A 356 12.46 3.24 -16.28
C SER A 356 12.13 2.42 -17.53
N LEU A 357 11.81 3.09 -18.65
CA LEU A 357 11.83 2.45 -19.97
C LEU A 357 12.92 3.12 -20.80
N ASP A 358 14.05 2.46 -20.94
CA ASP A 358 15.18 2.96 -21.71
C ASP A 358 14.97 2.78 -23.23
N ARG A 359 16.00 3.08 -24.02
CA ARG A 359 15.95 2.96 -25.48
C ARG A 359 15.65 1.52 -25.93
N ASN A 360 16.32 0.54 -25.34
CA ASN A 360 16.17 -0.85 -25.73
C ASN A 360 14.81 -1.39 -25.28
N ASP A 361 14.32 -0.96 -24.13
CA ASP A 361 12.98 -1.29 -23.65
C ASP A 361 11.90 -0.80 -24.61
N MET A 362 11.95 0.48 -25.00
CA MET A 362 10.97 1.04 -25.92
C MET A 362 11.04 0.37 -27.30
N ILE A 363 12.23 0.01 -27.78
CA ILE A 363 12.35 -0.76 -29.04
C ILE A 363 11.73 -2.16 -28.89
N ALA A 364 11.92 -2.83 -27.76
CA ALA A 364 11.31 -4.13 -27.49
C ALA A 364 9.79 -4.02 -27.44
N ILE A 365 9.24 -3.01 -26.78
CA ILE A 365 7.79 -2.73 -26.71
C ILE A 365 7.21 -2.44 -28.10
N PHE A 366 7.85 -1.60 -28.92
CA PHE A 366 7.42 -1.41 -30.30
C PHE A 366 7.56 -2.68 -31.14
N THR A 367 8.55 -3.52 -30.83
CA THR A 367 8.74 -4.79 -31.54
C THR A 367 7.63 -5.79 -31.20
N ASP A 368 7.19 -5.81 -29.94
CA ASP A 368 6.12 -6.67 -29.44
C ASP A 368 4.77 -6.32 -30.07
N ALA A 369 4.46 -5.03 -30.25
CA ALA A 369 3.27 -4.52 -30.94
C ALA A 369 3.12 -4.95 -32.42
N LYS A 370 4.02 -5.78 -32.94
CA LYS A 370 3.92 -6.40 -34.27
C LYS A 370 3.29 -7.78 -34.19
N ASP A 371 2.84 -8.24 -33.02
CA ASP A 371 2.13 -9.50 -32.88
C ASP A 371 0.86 -9.47 -33.76
N GLY A 372 0.57 -10.60 -34.43
CA GLY A 372 -0.51 -10.62 -35.43
C GLY A 372 -0.20 -9.94 -36.78
N SER A 373 1.04 -9.50 -37.04
CA SER A 373 1.55 -8.94 -38.32
C SER A 373 1.05 -7.54 -38.69
N VAL A 374 0.17 -6.95 -37.89
CA VAL A 374 -0.35 -5.59 -38.04
C VAL A 374 -0.48 -4.94 -36.68
N VAL A 375 -0.23 -3.63 -36.61
CA VAL A 375 -0.46 -2.84 -35.41
C VAL A 375 -1.94 -2.48 -35.34
N ASP A 376 -2.67 -3.02 -34.38
CA ASP A 376 -4.10 -2.79 -34.24
C ASP A 376 -4.44 -1.48 -33.49
N ALA A 377 -5.74 -1.21 -33.30
CA ALA A 377 -6.19 0.02 -32.66
C ALA A 377 -5.90 0.04 -31.14
N THR A 378 -5.88 -1.12 -30.50
CA THR A 378 -5.61 -1.29 -29.08
C THR A 378 -4.13 -1.05 -28.81
N GLU A 379 -3.26 -1.73 -29.56
CA GLU A 379 -1.81 -1.56 -29.49
C GLU A 379 -1.39 -0.11 -29.74
N LEU A 380 -1.93 0.53 -30.79
CA LEU A 380 -1.62 1.93 -31.07
C LEU A 380 -2.07 2.86 -29.93
N THR A 381 -3.21 2.59 -29.31
CA THR A 381 -3.71 3.37 -28.16
C THR A 381 -2.78 3.19 -26.95
N ASP A 382 -2.32 1.97 -26.71
CA ASP A 382 -1.45 1.65 -25.59
C ASP A 382 -0.02 2.19 -25.77
N LEU A 383 0.55 2.10 -26.96
CA LEU A 383 1.84 2.73 -27.30
C LEU A 383 1.78 4.25 -27.04
N ARG A 384 0.69 4.91 -27.44
CA ARG A 384 0.49 6.34 -27.16
C ARG A 384 0.31 6.63 -25.67
N THR A 385 -0.32 5.71 -24.94
CA THR A 385 -0.50 5.81 -23.48
C THR A 385 0.85 5.70 -22.76
N LEU A 386 1.71 4.75 -23.14
CA LEU A 386 3.07 4.61 -22.59
C LEU A 386 3.91 5.87 -22.84
N VAL A 387 3.91 6.39 -24.06
CA VAL A 387 4.74 7.56 -24.44
C VAL A 387 4.27 8.86 -23.77
N SER A 388 2.97 9.01 -23.48
CA SER A 388 2.41 10.23 -22.90
C SER A 388 2.47 10.29 -21.36
N ASN A 389 2.46 9.14 -20.66
CA ASN A 389 2.39 9.05 -19.20
C ASN A 389 3.74 9.20 -18.48
N THR A 390 4.45 10.28 -18.79
CA THR A 390 5.79 10.59 -18.26
C THR A 390 5.88 10.80 -16.74
N SER A 391 4.74 11.01 -16.06
CA SER A 391 4.70 11.19 -14.60
C SER A 391 4.89 9.87 -13.83
N TYR A 392 4.50 8.75 -14.43
CA TYR A 392 4.65 7.42 -13.85
C TYR A 392 5.74 6.63 -14.58
N ILE A 393 5.69 6.61 -15.91
CA ILE A 393 6.67 5.92 -16.75
C ILE A 393 7.86 6.86 -16.96
N ALA A 394 8.96 6.59 -16.25
CA ALA A 394 10.19 7.33 -16.44
C ALA A 394 10.87 6.91 -17.76
N ILE A 395 10.71 7.71 -18.81
CA ILE A 395 11.37 7.51 -20.11
C ILE A 395 12.44 8.61 -20.28
N PRO A 396 13.71 8.29 -20.58
CA PRO A 396 14.71 9.30 -20.90
C PRO A 396 14.24 10.22 -22.04
N ASP A 397 14.53 11.52 -21.95
CA ASP A 397 13.92 12.52 -22.84
C ASP A 397 14.11 12.22 -24.34
N TYR A 398 15.33 11.84 -24.74
CA TYR A 398 15.62 11.47 -26.13
C TYR A 398 14.82 10.23 -26.60
N VAL A 399 14.67 9.23 -25.74
CA VAL A 399 13.87 8.03 -26.03
C VAL A 399 12.41 8.41 -26.17
N ARG A 400 11.88 9.23 -25.26
CA ARG A 400 10.50 9.70 -25.30
C ARG A 400 10.21 10.48 -26.59
N VAL A 401 11.09 11.40 -26.98
CA VAL A 401 10.93 12.18 -28.22
C VAL A 401 10.94 11.28 -29.44
N LEU A 402 11.89 10.34 -29.53
CA LEU A 402 11.95 9.37 -30.65
C LEU A 402 10.72 8.45 -30.67
N SER A 403 10.32 7.90 -29.53
CA SER A 403 9.09 7.09 -29.38
C SER A 403 7.84 7.87 -29.78
N ASN A 404 7.77 9.16 -29.48
CA ASN A 404 6.65 10.03 -29.87
C ASN A 404 6.55 10.17 -31.39
N LYS A 405 7.68 10.26 -32.11
CA LYS A 405 7.69 10.30 -33.58
C LYS A 405 7.19 9.02 -34.21
N ILE A 406 7.33 7.89 -33.53
CA ILE A 406 6.75 6.61 -33.95
C ILE A 406 5.25 6.55 -33.61
N ALA A 407 4.89 6.68 -32.33
CA ALA A 407 3.52 6.44 -31.86
C ALA A 407 2.51 7.55 -32.23
N ASN A 408 2.94 8.81 -32.19
CA ASN A 408 2.10 9.98 -32.47
C ASN A 408 2.40 10.61 -33.85
N GLY A 409 3.47 10.18 -34.50
CA GLY A 409 3.85 10.61 -35.84
C GLY A 409 4.77 11.83 -35.86
N ASN A 410 5.31 12.10 -37.05
CA ASN A 410 6.20 13.22 -37.36
C ASN A 410 6.14 13.50 -38.87
N THR A 411 6.31 14.75 -39.29
CA THR A 411 6.30 15.13 -40.71
C THR A 411 7.34 14.36 -41.52
N ALA A 412 8.52 14.09 -40.95
CA ALA A 412 9.58 13.32 -41.58
C ALA A 412 9.21 11.84 -41.80
N ASN A 413 8.13 11.32 -41.21
CA ASN A 413 7.65 9.97 -41.49
C ASN A 413 7.04 9.84 -42.90
N ALA A 414 6.82 10.94 -43.63
CA ALA A 414 6.31 10.86 -45.00
C ALA A 414 7.17 9.94 -45.89
N TYR A 415 8.48 9.88 -45.63
CA TYR A 415 9.42 9.09 -46.42
C TYR A 415 10.40 8.28 -45.56
N TYR A 416 10.88 7.17 -46.14
CA TYR A 416 11.99 6.36 -45.65
C TYR A 416 12.76 5.81 -46.85
N GLN A 417 14.05 6.13 -46.93
CA GLN A 417 14.97 5.75 -48.00
C GLN A 417 14.43 6.10 -49.41
N GLY A 418 13.78 7.26 -49.54
CA GLY A 418 13.18 7.76 -50.78
C GLY A 418 11.83 7.16 -51.16
N GLY A 419 11.35 6.14 -50.43
CA GLY A 419 10.00 5.59 -50.58
C GLY A 419 9.00 6.27 -49.64
N ALA A 420 7.71 6.30 -50.01
CA ALA A 420 6.65 6.76 -49.12
C ALA A 420 6.47 5.78 -47.94
N LEU A 421 6.40 6.31 -46.72
CA LEU A 421 6.18 5.51 -45.50
C LEU A 421 4.86 5.89 -44.81
N GLY A 422 4.76 7.11 -44.30
CA GLY A 422 3.63 7.62 -43.51
C GLY A 422 3.80 7.43 -41.99
N ASN A 423 2.89 8.04 -41.22
CA ASN A 423 2.84 7.85 -39.76
C ASN A 423 2.23 6.50 -39.38
N LEU A 424 2.51 6.03 -38.17
CA LEU A 424 1.85 4.85 -37.61
C LEU A 424 0.33 5.07 -37.44
N TYR A 425 -0.47 4.12 -37.91
CA TYR A 425 -1.92 4.09 -37.77
C TYR A 425 -2.43 2.65 -37.56
N ALA A 426 -3.64 2.48 -37.02
CA ALA A 426 -4.24 1.17 -36.81
C ALA A 426 -4.45 0.44 -38.16
N GLY A 427 -3.87 -0.75 -38.30
CA GLY A 427 -3.75 -1.51 -39.54
C GLY A 427 -2.41 -1.34 -40.27
N SER A 428 -1.44 -0.61 -39.69
CA SER A 428 -0.06 -0.57 -40.21
C SER A 428 0.56 -1.97 -40.14
N SER A 429 1.32 -2.38 -41.16
CA SER A 429 1.99 -3.68 -41.13
C SER A 429 3.19 -3.70 -40.17
N ASP A 430 3.62 -4.91 -39.81
CA ASP A 430 4.89 -5.16 -39.12
C ASP A 430 6.08 -4.42 -39.74
N THR A 431 6.15 -4.40 -41.07
CA THR A 431 7.19 -3.77 -41.88
C THR A 431 7.11 -2.25 -41.80
N HIS A 432 5.90 -1.68 -41.73
CA HIS A 432 5.71 -0.25 -41.56
C HIS A 432 6.25 0.21 -40.20
N LEU A 433 5.89 -0.49 -39.11
CA LEU A 433 6.41 -0.17 -37.78
C LEU A 433 7.92 -0.41 -37.70
N GLU A 434 8.42 -1.49 -38.29
CA GLU A 434 9.86 -1.78 -38.36
C GLU A 434 10.63 -0.66 -39.09
N ASN A 435 10.11 -0.12 -40.19
CA ASN A 435 10.73 1.02 -40.88
C ASN A 435 10.75 2.29 -40.02
N LEU A 436 9.71 2.55 -39.22
CA LEU A 436 9.69 3.68 -38.27
C LEU A 436 10.71 3.49 -37.14
N ILE A 437 10.83 2.27 -36.59
CA ILE A 437 11.87 1.93 -35.61
C ILE A 437 13.26 2.14 -36.23
N ASN A 438 13.45 1.66 -37.45
CA ASN A 438 14.71 1.78 -38.17
C ASN A 438 15.09 3.24 -38.46
N LYS A 439 14.13 4.07 -38.86
CA LYS A 439 14.31 5.52 -39.02
C LYS A 439 14.73 6.20 -37.72
N TRP A 440 13.94 6.05 -36.66
CA TRP A 440 14.10 6.88 -35.45
C TRP A 440 15.07 6.32 -34.42
N PHE A 441 15.08 5.00 -34.22
CA PHE A 441 15.98 4.37 -33.27
C PHE A 441 17.24 3.83 -33.92
N ARG A 442 17.21 3.30 -35.16
CA ARG A 442 18.42 2.71 -35.78
C ARG A 442 19.20 3.67 -36.70
N GLY A 443 18.64 4.82 -37.02
CA GLY A 443 19.32 5.83 -37.84
C GLY A 443 19.69 5.38 -39.24
N SER A 444 18.95 4.40 -39.79
CA SER A 444 19.21 3.80 -41.10
C SER A 444 18.58 4.57 -42.26
N ASP A 445 17.79 5.62 -41.99
CA ASP A 445 17.22 6.49 -43.00
C ASP A 445 18.22 7.58 -43.42
N ARG A 446 19.25 7.17 -44.15
CA ARG A 446 20.42 8.00 -44.44
C ARG A 446 20.09 9.10 -45.48
N PRO A 447 20.59 10.34 -45.31
CA PRO A 447 20.42 11.39 -46.29
C PRO A 447 20.89 11.01 -47.69
N THR A 448 20.15 11.45 -48.69
CA THR A 448 20.50 11.34 -50.11
C THR A 448 21.54 12.39 -50.54
N ALA A 449 22.15 12.17 -51.71
CA ALA A 449 23.07 13.15 -52.30
C ALA A 449 22.37 14.46 -52.68
N PRO A 450 23.09 15.59 -52.68
CA PRO A 450 22.61 16.82 -53.32
C PRO A 450 22.30 16.59 -54.80
N SER A 451 21.46 17.45 -55.37
CA SER A 451 21.06 17.35 -56.78
C SER A 451 22.28 17.39 -57.71
N GLY A 452 22.35 16.46 -58.65
CA GLY A 452 23.48 16.33 -59.58
C GLY A 452 24.65 15.49 -59.06
N PHE A 453 24.66 15.10 -57.78
CA PHE A 453 25.68 14.24 -57.21
C PHE A 453 25.20 12.80 -57.03
N THR A 454 26.15 11.88 -57.07
CA THR A 454 26.01 10.50 -56.63
C THR A 454 26.83 10.33 -55.35
N MET A 455 26.37 9.50 -54.42
CA MET A 455 27.12 9.15 -53.21
C MET A 455 27.00 7.67 -52.87
N THR A 456 27.98 7.16 -52.13
CA THR A 456 27.91 5.87 -51.45
C THR A 456 28.26 6.04 -49.98
N TYR A 457 27.72 5.15 -49.15
CA TYR A 457 27.91 5.14 -47.71
C TYR A 457 28.81 3.97 -47.31
N GLU A 458 29.79 4.24 -46.45
CA GLU A 458 30.65 3.21 -45.87
C GLU A 458 30.63 3.28 -44.35
N TYR A 459 30.82 2.12 -43.71
CA TYR A 459 30.88 2.01 -42.26
C TYR A 459 32.18 2.59 -41.72
N ASN A 460 32.09 3.48 -40.73
CA ASN A 460 33.26 4.08 -40.09
C ASN A 460 33.46 3.57 -38.66
N SER A 461 34.66 3.06 -38.39
CA SER A 461 35.05 2.45 -37.12
C SER A 461 35.66 3.43 -36.11
N GLY A 462 35.89 4.69 -36.52
CA GLY A 462 36.40 5.76 -35.66
C GLY A 462 35.58 5.97 -34.38
N SER A 463 36.22 6.58 -33.39
CA SER A 463 35.57 7.12 -32.20
C SER A 463 34.80 8.40 -32.53
N LEU A 464 33.86 8.78 -31.65
CA LEU A 464 33.10 10.02 -31.82
C LEU A 464 34.03 11.25 -31.81
N PHE A 465 34.86 11.40 -30.77
CA PHE A 465 35.78 12.51 -30.56
C PHE A 465 37.22 12.00 -30.52
N GLY A 466 37.92 11.92 -31.67
CA GLY A 466 39.34 11.53 -31.76
C GLY A 466 39.74 10.23 -31.06
N SER A 467 40.94 9.69 -31.32
CA SER A 467 41.41 8.51 -30.56
C SER A 467 41.70 8.81 -29.09
N ASP A 468 41.88 10.07 -28.72
CA ASP A 468 42.15 10.54 -27.36
C ASP A 468 40.89 10.98 -26.59
N GLY A 469 39.71 10.89 -27.20
CA GLY A 469 38.44 11.31 -26.59
C GLY A 469 38.21 12.82 -26.64
N THR A 470 39.02 13.59 -27.36
CA THR A 470 38.92 15.04 -27.47
C THR A 470 38.42 15.50 -28.84
N PHE A 471 37.88 16.71 -28.89
CA PHE A 471 37.48 17.39 -30.12
C PHE A 471 37.94 18.84 -30.07
N SER A 472 38.10 19.44 -31.24
CA SER A 472 38.56 20.82 -31.40
C SER A 472 37.76 21.52 -32.49
N TYR A 473 37.63 22.84 -32.41
CA TYR A 473 37.07 23.62 -33.52
C TYR A 473 37.91 23.51 -34.80
N THR A 474 39.18 23.09 -34.71
CA THR A 474 40.04 22.82 -35.87
C THR A 474 39.67 21.54 -36.63
N ASP A 475 38.83 20.70 -36.03
CA ASP A 475 38.25 19.53 -36.69
C ASP A 475 37.24 19.95 -37.77
N ILE A 476 36.76 21.21 -37.70
CA ILE A 476 35.90 21.81 -38.71
C ILE A 476 36.71 22.05 -39.98
N ILE A 477 36.53 21.14 -40.93
CA ILE A 477 37.08 21.22 -42.28
C ILE A 477 35.92 20.90 -43.23
N GLN A 478 35.40 21.96 -43.86
CA GLN A 478 34.29 21.89 -44.78
C GLN A 478 34.71 21.28 -46.12
N GLY A 479 33.82 20.50 -46.72
CA GLY A 479 33.97 20.04 -48.09
C GLY A 479 33.43 21.04 -49.11
N TYR A 480 32.98 20.54 -50.25
CA TYR A 480 32.40 21.34 -51.33
C TYR A 480 30.90 21.68 -51.16
N LEU A 481 30.26 21.27 -50.06
CA LEU A 481 28.86 21.59 -49.77
C LEU A 481 28.73 23.04 -49.29
N GLY A 482 27.65 23.72 -49.67
CA GLY A 482 27.36 25.11 -49.30
C GLY A 482 26.85 25.32 -47.86
N ASP A 483 27.41 24.62 -46.86
CA ASP A 483 26.93 24.60 -45.47
C ASP A 483 27.87 25.31 -44.48
N CYS A 484 28.72 26.22 -44.96
CA CYS A 484 29.71 26.96 -44.15
C CYS A 484 29.13 27.56 -42.87
N TYR A 485 27.89 28.05 -42.94
CA TYR A 485 27.16 28.62 -41.81
C TYR A 485 26.93 27.61 -40.67
N PHE A 486 26.67 26.34 -41.01
CA PHE A 486 26.46 25.27 -40.04
C PHE A 486 27.78 24.89 -39.39
N LEU A 487 28.81 24.66 -40.19
CA LEU A 487 30.13 24.27 -39.71
C LEU A 487 30.81 25.38 -38.90
N ALA A 488 30.72 26.64 -39.34
CA ALA A 488 31.20 27.78 -38.55
C ALA A 488 30.45 27.91 -37.22
N ALA A 489 29.12 27.76 -37.21
CA ALA A 489 28.33 27.79 -35.98
C ALA A 489 28.68 26.64 -35.02
N LEU A 490 28.93 25.44 -35.56
CA LEU A 490 29.34 24.26 -34.83
C LEU A 490 30.72 24.47 -34.20
N GLY A 491 31.69 24.94 -34.98
CA GLY A 491 33.04 25.27 -34.49
C GLY A 491 33.07 26.43 -33.50
N ALA A 492 32.26 27.46 -33.69
CA ALA A 492 32.13 28.58 -32.76
C ALA A 492 31.59 28.12 -31.39
N ASN A 493 30.69 27.14 -31.37
CA ASN A 493 30.26 26.50 -30.13
C ASN A 493 31.33 25.55 -29.59
N ALA A 494 32.06 24.81 -30.42
CA ALA A 494 33.15 23.96 -29.96
C ALA A 494 34.24 24.74 -29.22
N VAL A 495 34.57 25.95 -29.68
CA VAL A 495 35.57 26.81 -29.01
C VAL A 495 35.02 27.51 -27.78
N GLN A 496 33.82 28.14 -27.85
CA GLN A 496 33.32 28.96 -26.73
C GLN A 496 32.49 28.19 -25.71
N ARG A 497 31.85 27.10 -26.12
CA ARG A 497 30.93 26.29 -25.31
C ARG A 497 31.10 24.80 -25.60
N PRO A 498 32.28 24.21 -25.34
CA PRO A 498 32.56 22.81 -25.68
C PRO A 498 31.52 21.84 -25.09
N SER A 499 30.96 22.13 -23.91
CA SER A 499 29.89 21.31 -23.31
C SER A 499 28.62 21.23 -24.17
N THR A 500 28.33 22.24 -24.98
CA THR A 500 27.21 22.21 -25.94
C THR A 500 27.40 21.11 -26.96
N ILE A 501 28.64 20.93 -27.45
CA ILE A 501 29.01 19.91 -28.44
C ILE A 501 29.10 18.53 -27.78
N SER A 502 29.75 18.40 -26.62
CA SER A 502 29.84 17.09 -25.94
C SER A 502 28.46 16.55 -25.56
N ASN A 503 27.54 17.42 -25.11
CA ASN A 503 26.18 17.05 -24.73
C ASN A 503 25.21 17.02 -25.93
N MET A 504 25.69 17.26 -27.15
CA MET A 504 24.90 17.12 -28.37
C MET A 504 24.72 15.65 -28.75
N PHE A 505 25.66 14.78 -28.37
CA PHE A 505 25.68 13.38 -28.78
C PHE A 505 25.42 12.43 -27.62
N ILE A 506 24.63 11.41 -27.90
CA ILE A 506 24.43 10.24 -27.05
C ILE A 506 24.89 9.03 -27.85
N ASP A 507 25.95 8.36 -27.39
CA ASP A 507 26.36 7.07 -27.95
C ASP A 507 25.41 5.98 -27.42
N ASN A 508 24.68 5.32 -28.33
CA ASN A 508 23.71 4.29 -27.96
C ASN A 508 24.35 2.92 -27.72
N GLY A 509 25.66 2.76 -27.94
CA GLY A 509 26.39 1.51 -27.73
C GLY A 509 26.14 0.42 -28.77
N ASP A 510 25.29 0.68 -29.76
CA ASP A 510 24.93 -0.25 -30.84
C ASP A 510 25.44 0.20 -32.23
N GLY A 511 26.40 1.13 -32.25
CA GLY A 511 26.93 1.72 -33.47
C GLY A 511 26.06 2.83 -34.05
N THR A 512 25.10 3.34 -33.28
CA THR A 512 24.30 4.54 -33.60
C THR A 512 24.53 5.63 -32.56
N PHE A 513 24.31 6.87 -32.97
CA PHE A 513 24.39 8.05 -32.11
C PHE A 513 23.08 8.83 -32.20
N THR A 514 22.50 9.17 -31.05
CA THR A 514 21.38 10.11 -31.00
C THR A 514 21.91 11.52 -30.84
N VAL A 515 21.51 12.41 -31.74
CA VAL A 515 22.01 13.78 -31.85
C VAL A 515 20.90 14.75 -31.47
N ARG A 516 21.17 15.60 -30.47
CA ARG A 516 20.28 16.62 -29.94
C ARG A 516 20.38 17.91 -30.76
N LEU A 517 19.26 18.39 -31.26
CA LEU A 517 19.12 19.65 -31.98
C LEU A 517 17.91 20.42 -31.42
N TYR A 518 17.73 21.66 -31.84
CA TYR A 518 16.54 22.46 -31.56
C TYR A 518 15.93 23.01 -32.84
N GLY A 519 14.60 23.01 -32.91
CA GLY A 519 13.89 23.75 -33.94
C GLY A 519 14.10 25.25 -33.77
N GLN A 520 14.15 25.97 -34.87
CA GLN A 520 14.32 27.42 -34.86
C GLN A 520 13.48 28.12 -35.92
N ASN A 521 13.16 29.39 -35.67
CA ASN A 521 12.57 30.29 -36.65
C ASN A 521 13.21 31.67 -36.53
N GLY A 522 13.91 32.11 -37.58
CA GLY A 522 14.55 33.43 -37.64
C GLY A 522 15.64 33.66 -36.59
N GLY A 523 16.28 32.60 -36.09
CA GLY A 523 17.26 32.67 -35.00
C GLY A 523 16.66 32.49 -33.60
N THR A 524 15.36 32.27 -33.47
CA THR A 524 14.70 31.99 -32.18
C THR A 524 14.43 30.50 -32.04
N VAL A 525 14.75 29.90 -30.89
CA VAL A 525 14.41 28.50 -30.59
C VAL A 525 12.90 28.34 -30.50
N THR A 526 12.33 27.38 -31.24
CA THR A 526 10.87 27.16 -31.32
C THR A 526 10.39 25.90 -30.61
N THR A 527 11.30 24.96 -30.31
CA THR A 527 10.96 23.69 -29.68
C THR A 527 11.84 23.44 -28.46
N ALA A 528 11.41 22.50 -27.60
CA ALA A 528 12.33 21.84 -26.69
C ALA A 528 13.41 21.06 -27.49
N ALA A 529 14.36 20.46 -26.78
CA ALA A 529 15.34 19.57 -27.40
C ALA A 529 14.63 18.51 -28.24
N ASP A 530 15.10 18.35 -29.47
CA ASP A 530 14.63 17.35 -30.41
C ASP A 530 15.83 16.48 -30.83
N TYR A 531 15.55 15.28 -31.31
CA TYR A 531 16.55 14.25 -31.49
C TYR A 531 16.37 13.53 -32.82
N VAL A 532 17.50 13.22 -33.45
CA VAL A 532 17.60 12.31 -34.60
C VAL A 532 18.64 11.25 -34.27
N THR A 533 18.46 10.04 -34.77
CA THR A 533 19.48 8.99 -34.63
C THR A 533 20.19 8.81 -35.95
N VAL A 534 21.53 8.78 -35.92
CA VAL A 534 22.40 8.50 -37.07
C VAL A 534 23.17 7.22 -36.82
N ASP A 535 23.29 6.37 -37.85
CA ASP A 535 24.25 5.27 -37.82
C ASP A 535 25.67 5.72 -38.22
N ARG A 536 26.65 4.82 -38.03
CA ARG A 536 28.08 5.02 -38.38
C ARG A 536 28.41 5.08 -39.86
N TYR A 537 27.41 4.95 -40.74
CA TYR A 537 27.69 5.01 -42.17
C TYR A 537 27.76 6.48 -42.60
N LEU A 538 28.91 6.92 -43.08
CA LEU A 538 29.12 8.26 -43.61
C LEU A 538 29.41 8.19 -45.12
N PRO A 539 29.15 9.27 -45.88
CA PRO A 539 29.43 9.26 -47.31
C PRO A 539 30.94 9.24 -47.58
N THR A 540 31.38 8.47 -48.58
CA THR A 540 32.80 8.34 -48.97
C THR A 540 33.07 8.68 -50.44
N ASN A 541 32.27 8.16 -51.38
CA ASN A 541 32.48 8.38 -52.81
C ASN A 541 31.41 9.33 -53.37
N VAL A 542 31.63 10.64 -53.25
CA VAL A 542 30.70 11.66 -53.75
C VAL A 542 31.22 12.26 -55.04
N SER A 543 30.41 12.26 -56.10
CA SER A 543 30.81 12.76 -57.42
C SER A 543 29.62 13.21 -58.28
N ASP A 544 29.81 14.26 -59.08
CA ASP A 544 28.92 14.72 -60.16
C ASP A 544 29.39 14.29 -61.56
N GLY A 545 30.43 13.45 -61.63
CA GLY A 545 31.10 13.02 -62.87
C GLY A 545 32.23 13.93 -63.37
N ILE A 546 32.42 15.12 -62.77
CA ILE A 546 33.51 16.06 -63.07
C ILE A 546 34.41 16.22 -61.85
N TYR A 547 33.82 16.41 -60.67
CA TYR A 547 34.49 16.46 -59.39
C TYR A 547 34.37 15.11 -58.67
N SER A 548 35.47 14.66 -58.08
CA SER A 548 35.52 13.56 -57.12
C SER A 548 36.47 13.96 -55.98
N GLY A 549 35.94 14.10 -54.77
CA GLY A 549 36.70 14.60 -53.63
C GLY A 549 35.83 14.74 -52.39
N GLN A 550 36.36 15.43 -51.38
CA GLN A 550 35.62 15.76 -50.16
C GLN A 550 34.49 16.73 -50.49
N ILE A 551 33.24 16.27 -50.37
CA ILE A 551 32.04 17.12 -50.56
C ILE A 551 31.46 17.55 -49.21
N PHE A 552 31.48 16.67 -48.22
CA PHE A 552 30.92 16.93 -46.89
C PHE A 552 32.02 17.23 -45.88
N ALA A 553 31.65 17.54 -44.64
CA ALA A 553 32.59 17.83 -43.58
C ALA A 553 33.58 16.67 -43.36
N ASN A 554 34.82 17.03 -43.08
CA ASN A 554 35.88 16.06 -42.88
C ASN A 554 35.69 15.25 -41.60
N TYR A 555 36.11 14.02 -41.68
CA TYR A 555 36.19 13.09 -40.57
C TYR A 555 37.32 12.11 -40.86
N ASP A 556 37.86 11.51 -39.82
CA ASP A 556 38.75 10.38 -39.96
C ASP A 556 38.50 9.35 -38.86
N ASN A 557 39.05 8.15 -39.05
CA ASN A 557 38.92 7.07 -38.07
C ASN A 557 39.96 7.14 -36.94
N ALA A 558 40.79 8.19 -36.83
CA ALA A 558 41.99 8.21 -36.00
C ALA A 558 42.18 9.49 -35.16
N ASN A 559 42.23 10.67 -35.77
CA ASN A 559 42.61 11.93 -35.13
C ASN A 559 41.43 12.87 -34.96
N VAL A 560 40.68 13.14 -36.04
CA VAL A 560 39.53 14.07 -36.05
C VAL A 560 38.31 13.42 -35.39
N GLY A 561 38.13 12.11 -35.58
CA GLY A 561 36.92 11.41 -35.17
C GLY A 561 35.73 11.70 -36.08
N LEU A 562 34.56 11.20 -35.68
CA LEU A 562 33.35 11.18 -36.52
C LEU A 562 32.38 12.34 -36.26
N TRP A 563 32.59 13.13 -35.21
CA TRP A 563 31.56 14.04 -34.68
C TRP A 563 31.08 15.11 -35.67
N VAL A 564 31.98 15.70 -36.48
CA VAL A 564 31.60 16.74 -37.45
C VAL A 564 30.71 16.15 -38.55
N GLY A 565 31.14 15.04 -39.16
CA GLY A 565 30.36 14.34 -40.18
C GLY A 565 29.03 13.79 -39.64
N LEU A 566 29.00 13.30 -38.40
CA LEU A 566 27.74 12.88 -37.76
C LEU A 566 26.82 14.06 -37.43
N ALA A 567 27.35 15.22 -37.05
CA ALA A 567 26.55 16.44 -36.85
C ALA A 567 25.90 16.92 -38.15
N GLU A 568 26.68 16.98 -39.23
CA GLU A 568 26.21 17.39 -40.56
C GLU A 568 25.15 16.42 -41.12
N LYS A 569 25.39 15.11 -40.97
CA LYS A 569 24.41 14.07 -41.30
C LYS A 569 23.12 14.23 -40.51
N ALA A 570 23.23 14.42 -39.19
CA ALA A 570 22.08 14.60 -38.32
C ALA A 570 21.30 15.87 -38.67
N TYR A 571 21.99 16.97 -38.97
CA TYR A 571 21.33 18.22 -39.38
C TYR A 571 20.59 18.07 -40.71
N SER A 572 21.15 17.29 -41.64
CA SER A 572 20.49 16.93 -42.91
C SER A 572 19.20 16.13 -42.70
N GLN A 573 19.20 15.14 -41.80
CA GLN A 573 17.98 14.40 -41.44
C GLN A 573 16.99 15.27 -40.67
N PHE A 574 17.49 16.15 -39.79
CA PHE A 574 16.67 17.05 -39.00
C PHE A 574 15.91 18.06 -39.86
N ALA A 575 16.48 18.47 -41.00
CA ALA A 575 15.86 19.36 -41.97
C ALA A 575 14.51 18.82 -42.50
N GLU A 576 14.36 17.50 -42.65
CA GLU A 576 13.13 16.85 -43.11
C GLU A 576 11.93 17.12 -42.19
N GLN A 577 12.18 17.46 -40.93
CA GLN A 577 11.13 17.81 -39.97
C GLN A 577 10.59 19.24 -40.16
N GLY A 578 11.19 20.04 -41.05
CA GLY A 578 10.81 21.44 -41.28
C GLY A 578 11.20 22.38 -40.14
N LEU A 579 12.20 21.99 -39.34
CA LEU A 579 12.65 22.70 -38.13
C LEU A 579 13.95 23.49 -38.34
N THR A 580 14.55 23.43 -39.53
CA THR A 580 15.77 24.13 -39.93
C THR A 580 15.44 25.41 -40.72
N GLN A 581 16.46 26.13 -41.18
CA GLN A 581 16.28 27.28 -42.07
C GLN A 581 16.09 26.91 -43.55
N SER A 582 16.11 25.61 -43.86
CA SER A 582 16.00 25.08 -45.22
C SER A 582 14.72 25.55 -45.91
N ILE A 583 14.81 25.85 -47.20
CA ILE A 583 13.65 26.24 -48.00
C ILE A 583 12.95 24.96 -48.44
N ALA A 584 11.66 24.85 -48.12
CA ALA A 584 10.83 23.76 -48.61
C ALA A 584 10.73 23.79 -50.15
N GLU A 585 10.67 22.61 -50.75
CA GLU A 585 10.29 22.45 -52.16
C GLU A 585 8.91 23.09 -52.42
N SER A 586 8.52 23.22 -53.69
CA SER A 586 7.23 23.81 -54.08
C SER A 586 6.00 23.11 -53.48
N ASN A 587 6.16 21.89 -52.96
CA ASN A 587 5.14 21.10 -52.27
C ASN A 587 5.12 21.31 -50.74
N GLY A 588 6.02 22.14 -50.18
CA GLY A 588 6.14 22.39 -48.75
C GLY A 588 6.99 21.38 -47.96
N TYR A 589 7.64 20.42 -48.63
CA TYR A 589 8.49 19.39 -48.03
C TYR A 589 9.98 19.72 -48.17
N VAL A 590 10.78 19.36 -47.16
CA VAL A 590 12.25 19.46 -47.19
C VAL A 590 12.79 18.03 -47.26
N PRO A 591 13.58 17.64 -48.27
CA PRO A 591 14.04 16.26 -48.40
C PRO A 591 15.08 15.88 -47.36
N ASN A 592 15.11 14.59 -46.96
CA ASN A 592 16.26 14.00 -46.26
C ASN A 592 17.47 13.89 -47.21
N SER A 593 18.22 14.98 -47.34
CA SER A 593 19.33 15.14 -48.27
C SER A 593 20.36 16.11 -47.69
N TYR A 594 21.64 15.91 -47.98
CA TYR A 594 22.66 16.93 -47.71
C TYR A 594 22.41 18.22 -48.51
N GLY A 595 21.75 18.14 -49.67
CA GLY A 595 21.36 19.33 -50.43
C GLY A 595 20.38 20.24 -49.67
N SER A 596 19.66 19.69 -48.69
CA SER A 596 18.69 20.45 -47.88
C SER A 596 19.36 21.41 -46.90
N ILE A 597 20.65 21.27 -46.66
CA ILE A 597 21.40 22.15 -45.75
C ILE A 597 22.33 23.12 -46.49
N GLU A 598 22.25 23.21 -47.82
CA GLU A 598 22.96 24.22 -48.60
C GLU A 598 22.35 25.61 -48.42
N THR A 599 23.22 26.62 -48.32
CA THR A 599 22.86 28.05 -48.15
C THR A 599 22.13 28.33 -46.83
N GLY A 600 22.74 29.15 -45.99
CA GLY A 600 22.14 29.54 -44.73
C GLY A 600 22.93 30.59 -43.98
N TRP A 601 22.44 30.91 -42.79
CA TRP A 601 23.04 31.91 -41.90
C TRP A 601 23.34 31.32 -40.53
N SER A 602 24.51 31.65 -39.99
CA SER A 602 25.00 31.11 -38.72
C SER A 602 24.10 31.48 -37.54
N PHE A 603 23.59 32.71 -37.47
CA PHE A 603 22.69 33.13 -36.38
C PHE A 603 21.34 32.38 -36.37
N ARG A 604 20.96 31.77 -37.51
CA ARG A 604 19.75 30.93 -37.60
C ARG A 604 20.00 29.51 -37.12
N VAL A 605 21.21 28.96 -37.32
CA VAL A 605 21.52 27.57 -36.94
C VAL A 605 22.18 27.43 -35.57
N MET A 606 22.86 28.46 -35.07
CA MET A 606 23.39 28.43 -33.69
C MET A 606 22.33 28.07 -32.63
N PRO A 607 21.06 28.52 -32.72
CA PRO A 607 19.98 28.04 -31.86
C PRO A 607 19.73 26.54 -31.97
N SER A 608 19.80 25.98 -33.18
CA SER A 608 19.62 24.53 -33.39
C SER A 608 20.71 23.70 -32.73
N ILE A 609 21.90 24.26 -32.52
CA ILE A 609 23.02 23.57 -31.86
C ILE A 609 22.94 23.78 -30.34
N SER A 610 22.78 25.04 -29.92
CA SER A 610 22.95 25.47 -28.52
C SER A 610 21.68 25.52 -27.68
N GLY A 611 20.51 25.65 -28.30
CA GLY A 611 19.26 25.94 -27.60
C GLY A 611 19.19 27.37 -27.06
N ILE A 612 20.11 28.24 -27.49
CA ILE A 612 20.16 29.66 -27.14
C ILE A 612 19.72 30.47 -28.35
N ASN A 613 18.87 31.47 -28.13
CA ASN A 613 18.46 32.36 -29.21
C ASN A 613 19.68 33.06 -29.82
N GLY A 614 19.76 33.01 -31.14
CA GLY A 614 20.79 33.65 -31.92
C GLY A 614 20.33 35.01 -32.41
N GLY A 615 21.27 35.77 -32.95
CA GLY A 615 20.98 37.01 -33.65
C GLY A 615 22.23 37.58 -34.31
N TYR A 616 22.06 38.70 -34.98
CA TYR A 616 23.13 39.33 -35.75
C TYR A 616 23.23 40.82 -35.49
N TYR A 617 24.45 41.33 -35.57
CA TYR A 617 24.80 42.74 -35.55
C TYR A 617 25.25 43.17 -36.94
N SER A 618 24.72 44.30 -37.42
CA SER A 618 24.97 44.83 -38.76
C SER A 618 24.64 46.32 -38.82
N ASP A 619 25.38 47.07 -39.62
CA ASP A 619 25.04 48.48 -39.89
C ASP A 619 23.79 48.62 -40.78
N ILE A 620 23.36 47.51 -41.40
CA ILE A 620 22.10 47.40 -42.15
C ILE A 620 21.17 46.44 -41.38
N ASN A 621 19.96 46.92 -41.04
CA ASN A 621 18.89 46.04 -40.58
C ASN A 621 18.20 45.41 -41.80
N TYR A 622 18.40 44.10 -41.98
CA TYR A 622 17.77 43.35 -43.05
C TYR A 622 16.37 42.91 -42.62
N THR A 623 15.34 43.58 -43.12
CA THR A 623 13.93 43.26 -42.83
C THR A 623 13.62 41.79 -43.20
N ASN A 624 12.92 41.06 -42.33
CA ASN A 624 12.60 39.63 -42.46
C ASN A 624 13.80 38.67 -42.49
N PHE A 625 15.00 39.18 -42.19
CA PHE A 625 16.22 38.40 -42.23
C PHE A 625 16.48 37.64 -40.92
N GLY A 626 15.84 38.02 -39.81
CA GLY A 626 15.94 37.33 -38.53
C GLY A 626 16.10 38.30 -37.35
N ASN A 627 16.65 37.80 -36.24
CA ASN A 627 16.82 38.58 -35.01
C ASN A 627 17.97 39.60 -35.11
N TYR A 628 17.63 40.86 -35.44
CA TYR A 628 18.57 41.99 -35.47
C TYR A 628 18.85 42.53 -34.07
N LEU A 629 20.12 42.53 -33.67
CA LEU A 629 20.54 42.90 -32.31
C LEU A 629 21.12 44.32 -32.21
N GLY A 630 21.40 44.97 -33.34
CA GLY A 630 21.92 46.34 -33.39
C GLY A 630 23.00 46.55 -34.45
N SER A 631 23.64 47.72 -34.40
CA SER A 631 24.74 48.11 -35.29
C SER A 631 25.91 47.15 -35.22
N PHE A 632 26.76 47.15 -36.24
CA PHE A 632 27.94 46.29 -36.31
C PHE A 632 28.84 46.49 -35.08
N LEU A 633 29.29 45.38 -34.47
CA LEU A 633 30.00 45.42 -33.19
C LEU A 633 31.36 46.10 -33.28
N SER A 634 31.73 46.85 -32.23
CA SER A 634 33.10 47.36 -32.04
C SER A 634 34.06 46.21 -31.70
N LEU A 635 35.37 46.41 -31.92
CA LEU A 635 36.39 45.43 -31.53
C LEU A 635 36.33 45.11 -30.02
N SER A 636 36.07 46.11 -29.18
CA SER A 636 35.90 45.93 -27.73
C SER A 636 34.65 45.12 -27.38
N ASP A 637 33.54 45.30 -28.10
CA ASP A 637 32.33 44.51 -27.86
C ASP A 637 32.52 43.05 -28.29
N ILE A 638 33.23 42.80 -29.40
CA ILE A 638 33.59 41.45 -29.83
C ILE A 638 34.47 40.78 -28.76
N ALA A 639 35.52 41.45 -28.30
CA ALA A 639 36.40 40.94 -27.24
C ALA A 639 35.63 40.65 -25.94
N SER A 640 34.73 41.56 -25.54
CA SER A 640 33.90 41.37 -24.34
C SER A 640 32.95 40.18 -24.47
N LYS A 641 32.35 39.97 -25.65
CA LYS A 641 31.44 38.85 -25.90
C LYS A 641 32.19 37.51 -25.87
N ILE A 642 33.35 37.43 -26.52
CA ILE A 642 34.23 36.24 -26.45
C ILE A 642 34.62 35.94 -25.01
N ALA A 643 35.04 36.95 -24.24
CA ALA A 643 35.39 36.79 -22.83
C ALA A 643 34.21 36.32 -21.96
N SER A 644 32.97 36.58 -22.38
CA SER A 644 31.74 36.08 -21.73
C SER A 644 31.26 34.71 -22.25
N GLY A 645 32.03 34.05 -23.12
CA GLY A 645 31.70 32.74 -23.67
C GLY A 645 30.63 32.75 -24.76
N VAL A 646 30.39 33.89 -25.41
CA VAL A 646 29.46 34.00 -26.55
C VAL A 646 30.14 33.45 -27.81
N ALA A 647 29.47 32.50 -28.49
CA ALA A 647 29.91 31.98 -29.77
C ALA A 647 29.71 33.06 -30.85
N ILE A 648 30.75 33.35 -31.64
CA ILE A 648 30.72 34.42 -32.65
C ILE A 648 31.17 33.90 -34.01
N VAL A 649 30.37 34.18 -35.03
CA VAL A 649 30.70 33.93 -36.44
C VAL A 649 30.61 35.25 -37.21
N GLY A 650 31.60 35.51 -38.06
CA GLY A 650 31.62 36.64 -38.98
C GLY A 650 31.13 36.21 -40.35
N GLY A 651 30.08 36.88 -40.86
CA GLY A 651 29.59 36.70 -42.23
C GLY A 651 30.15 37.76 -43.16
N THR A 652 30.75 37.32 -44.26
CA THR A 652 31.37 38.20 -45.25
C THR A 652 30.34 38.81 -46.18
N ILE A 653 30.69 39.94 -46.79
CA ILE A 653 29.87 40.56 -47.84
C ILE A 653 29.60 39.61 -49.01
N ALA A 654 28.47 39.85 -49.69
CA ALA A 654 28.09 39.07 -50.86
C ALA A 654 29.12 39.24 -51.99
N LYS A 655 29.38 38.15 -52.70
CA LYS A 655 30.21 38.18 -53.91
C LYS A 655 29.65 39.20 -54.92
N PRO A 656 30.50 40.04 -55.53
CA PRO A 656 30.08 40.90 -56.63
C PRO A 656 29.43 40.08 -57.76
N SER A 657 28.40 40.63 -58.41
CA SER A 657 27.63 39.93 -59.46
C SER A 657 28.36 39.85 -60.82
N ASP A 658 29.68 39.89 -60.82
CA ASP A 658 30.53 39.80 -62.00
C ASP A 658 31.37 38.51 -61.96
N ASN A 659 32.33 38.37 -62.88
CA ASN A 659 33.21 37.21 -62.93
C ASN A 659 34.37 37.30 -61.92
N SER A 660 34.21 38.03 -60.81
CA SER A 660 35.20 38.04 -59.75
C SER A 660 35.46 36.62 -59.21
N PRO A 661 36.68 36.33 -58.75
CA PRO A 661 36.96 35.10 -58.01
C PRO A 661 36.12 35.03 -56.73
N ASP A 662 35.94 33.82 -56.19
CA ASP A 662 35.24 33.62 -54.91
C ASP A 662 36.01 34.19 -53.72
N VAL A 663 37.32 34.39 -53.90
CA VAL A 663 38.22 34.99 -52.91
C VAL A 663 38.64 36.39 -53.36
N ASP A 664 38.51 37.39 -52.49
CA ASP A 664 39.01 38.73 -52.78
C ASP A 664 40.55 38.71 -52.92
N PRO A 665 41.12 39.05 -54.09
CA PRO A 665 42.54 38.86 -54.35
C PRO A 665 43.45 39.80 -53.56
N LYS A 666 42.89 40.81 -52.87
CA LYS A 666 43.66 41.76 -52.05
C LYS A 666 43.74 41.32 -50.59
N SER A 667 42.62 40.88 -50.04
CA SER A 667 42.50 40.49 -48.63
C SER A 667 42.60 38.99 -48.39
N GLY A 668 42.39 38.18 -49.42
CA GLY A 668 42.23 36.74 -49.32
C GLY A 668 40.92 36.31 -48.63
N ILE A 669 39.97 37.22 -48.41
CA ILE A 669 38.68 36.90 -47.78
C ILE A 669 37.75 36.27 -48.80
N VAL A 670 37.16 35.13 -48.46
CA VAL A 670 36.15 34.46 -49.27
C VAL A 670 34.84 35.24 -49.20
N TYR A 671 34.22 35.54 -50.34
CA TYR A 671 32.92 36.19 -50.40
C TYR A 671 31.78 35.23 -50.07
N SER A 672 30.67 35.76 -49.54
CA SER A 672 29.48 34.97 -49.19
C SER A 672 29.78 33.75 -48.27
N HIS A 673 30.73 33.91 -47.35
CA HIS A 673 31.27 32.86 -46.50
C HIS A 673 31.25 33.22 -45.01
N GLU A 674 31.45 32.22 -44.15
CA GLU A 674 31.29 32.30 -42.70
C GLU A 674 32.60 31.92 -41.99
N TYR A 675 33.07 32.77 -41.08
CA TYR A 675 34.32 32.58 -40.34
C TYR A 675 34.06 32.51 -38.84
N ILE A 676 34.70 31.56 -38.14
CA ILE A 676 34.67 31.49 -36.68
C ILE A 676 35.54 32.62 -36.13
N ILE A 677 35.02 33.47 -35.25
CA ILE A 677 35.83 34.51 -34.60
C ILE A 677 36.41 33.95 -33.30
N LEU A 678 37.74 33.76 -33.28
CA LEU A 678 38.45 33.13 -32.17
C LEU A 678 38.89 34.13 -31.11
N SER A 679 39.41 35.29 -31.53
CA SER A 679 39.90 36.32 -30.61
C SER A 679 39.84 37.72 -31.21
N ALA A 680 39.77 38.71 -30.33
CA ALA A 680 39.82 40.13 -30.66
C ALA A 680 40.77 40.82 -29.68
N ASP A 681 41.89 41.34 -30.17
CA ASP A 681 42.90 42.02 -29.36
C ASP A 681 42.77 43.54 -29.52
N THR A 682 42.23 44.18 -28.48
CA THR A 682 42.02 45.62 -28.44
C THR A 682 43.32 46.43 -28.34
N THR A 683 44.44 45.80 -28.00
CA THR A 683 45.76 46.46 -27.90
C THR A 683 46.39 46.62 -29.29
N THR A 684 46.34 45.56 -30.09
CA THR A 684 46.91 45.54 -31.44
C THR A 684 45.91 45.98 -32.52
N GLY A 685 44.61 45.96 -32.22
CA GLY A 685 43.56 46.29 -33.19
C GLY A 685 43.23 45.14 -34.16
N MET A 686 43.60 43.91 -33.81
CA MET A 686 43.53 42.74 -34.69
C MET A 686 42.48 41.74 -34.23
N LEU A 687 41.89 40.99 -35.17
CA LEU A 687 41.09 39.80 -34.91
C LEU A 687 41.77 38.57 -35.47
N THR A 688 41.69 37.47 -34.74
CA THR A 688 42.01 36.13 -35.26
C THR A 688 40.72 35.38 -35.52
N MET A 689 40.59 34.82 -36.72
CA MET A 689 39.45 34.04 -37.17
C MET A 689 39.91 32.72 -37.78
N TYR A 690 38.98 31.79 -37.89
CA TYR A 690 39.20 30.49 -38.52
C TYR A 690 38.21 30.30 -39.66
N ASN A 691 38.74 30.04 -40.85
CA ASN A 691 38.01 29.68 -42.05
C ASN A 691 37.65 28.17 -41.99
N PRO A 692 36.35 27.80 -42.01
CA PRO A 692 35.92 26.40 -42.03
C PRO A 692 36.49 25.58 -43.19
N TRP A 693 36.97 26.18 -44.28
CA TRP A 693 37.65 25.45 -45.36
C TRP A 693 39.01 24.88 -44.94
N ALA A 694 39.59 25.37 -43.84
CA ALA A 694 40.91 25.01 -43.32
C ALA A 694 42.03 25.08 -44.38
N ASP A 695 41.84 25.97 -45.36
CA ASP A 695 42.68 26.04 -46.55
C ASP A 695 44.10 26.51 -46.22
N THR A 696 45.06 26.02 -47.01
CA THR A 696 46.48 26.43 -47.00
C THR A 696 46.92 27.00 -48.34
N SER A 697 45.98 27.21 -49.27
CA SER A 697 46.25 27.74 -50.59
C SER A 697 46.78 29.17 -50.52
N ALA A 698 47.59 29.51 -51.51
CA ALA A 698 48.05 30.88 -51.69
C ALA A 698 46.91 31.86 -52.04
N GLU A 699 45.75 31.37 -52.49
CA GLU A 699 44.61 32.20 -52.91
C GLU A 699 43.92 32.85 -51.72
N THR A 700 43.65 32.07 -50.66
CA THR A 700 43.12 32.61 -49.40
C THR A 700 44.23 33.24 -48.55
N GLY A 701 45.46 32.71 -48.64
CA GLY A 701 46.57 33.14 -47.78
C GLY A 701 46.36 32.78 -46.31
N ASP A 702 45.42 31.86 -46.03
CA ASP A 702 45.15 31.34 -44.71
C ASP A 702 46.28 30.39 -44.28
N ASN A 703 46.60 30.35 -42.99
CA ASN A 703 47.54 29.40 -42.42
C ASN A 703 46.77 28.24 -41.78
N ALA A 704 46.41 27.23 -42.56
CA ALA A 704 45.56 26.11 -42.11
C ALA A 704 44.23 26.61 -41.51
N GLY A 705 43.54 27.46 -42.28
CA GLY A 705 42.30 28.12 -41.88
C GLY A 705 42.47 29.34 -40.97
N TYR A 706 43.62 29.53 -40.30
CA TYR A 706 43.82 30.69 -39.44
C TYR A 706 44.07 31.95 -40.25
N LYS A 707 43.35 33.03 -39.90
CA LYS A 707 43.55 34.36 -40.47
C LYS A 707 43.53 35.43 -39.41
N THR A 708 44.48 36.37 -39.49
CA THR A 708 44.56 37.52 -38.59
C THR A 708 44.49 38.80 -39.42
N ILE A 709 43.48 39.64 -39.16
CA ILE A 709 43.24 40.89 -39.91
C ILE A 709 43.00 42.07 -38.97
N SER A 710 43.19 43.29 -39.48
CA SER A 710 42.85 44.49 -38.71
C SER A 710 41.33 44.62 -38.59
N TYR A 711 40.85 45.25 -37.50
CA TYR A 711 39.41 45.53 -37.36
C TYR A 711 38.84 46.40 -38.51
N ASN A 712 39.66 47.27 -39.11
CA ASN A 712 39.23 48.07 -40.27
C ASN A 712 38.99 47.19 -41.51
N ASP A 713 39.86 46.22 -41.76
CA ASP A 713 39.65 45.24 -42.84
C ASP A 713 38.43 44.36 -42.52
N PHE A 714 38.27 43.95 -41.26
CA PHE A 714 37.06 43.23 -40.82
C PHE A 714 35.78 44.01 -41.14
N LYS A 715 35.69 45.30 -40.79
CA LYS A 715 34.51 46.13 -41.16
C LYS A 715 34.33 46.32 -42.67
N THR A 716 35.39 46.17 -43.45
CA THR A 716 35.34 46.34 -44.92
C THR A 716 34.77 45.09 -45.59
N TYR A 717 35.16 43.90 -45.12
CA TYR A 717 34.83 42.63 -45.77
C TYR A 717 33.73 41.83 -45.08
N PHE A 718 33.34 42.20 -43.86
CA PHE A 718 32.26 41.56 -43.10
C PHE A 718 31.12 42.53 -42.87
N ASN A 719 29.89 42.08 -43.14
CA ASN A 719 28.66 42.84 -42.90
C ASN A 719 27.82 42.27 -41.76
N LEU A 720 28.13 41.07 -41.28
CA LEU A 720 27.40 40.41 -40.19
C LEU A 720 28.35 39.96 -39.09
N VAL A 721 28.01 40.26 -37.85
CA VAL A 721 28.55 39.56 -36.67
C VAL A 721 27.42 38.80 -35.99
N GLN A 722 27.49 37.48 -36.05
CA GLN A 722 26.44 36.55 -35.69
C GLN A 722 26.78 35.90 -34.36
N VAL A 723 25.80 35.83 -33.45
CA VAL A 723 26.04 35.39 -32.06
C VAL A 723 24.93 34.49 -31.55
N ALA A 724 25.27 33.64 -30.58
CA ALA A 724 24.37 32.95 -29.67
C ALA A 724 25.08 32.72 -28.33
#